data_AF-A0A6N2RYR0-F1
#
_entry.id   AF-A0A6N2RYR0-F1
#
_cell.length_a   1.000
_cell.length_b   1.000
_cell.length_c   1.000
_cell.angle_alpha   90.00
_cell.angle_beta   90.00
_cell.angle_gamma   90.00
#
_symmetry.space_group_name_H-M   'P 1'
#
loop_
_entity.id
_entity.type
_entity.pdbx_description
1 polymer ?
#
loop_
_entity_poly.entity_id
_entity_poly.type
_entity_poly.pdbx_seq_one_letter_code
_entity_poly.pdbx_strand_id
1 'polypeptide(L)'
;MDSPVCIAFTDFESGFKPQNHILGLILKERLGAVFVDDLARADLLIYSIFGNAARSFKGPRLFYTEEPVLPRWKEGCYSLTSLRDGTLSGDRHFRFPAWLNADYIRRTGHIEQYSSVPGDILNRHEKFCNFVYSGGEFREAIRFLETLSQYKYVDSSGQLLNNTGMIVKDKVEFCSRYKFTIAFENYASPGYITQKLTDAFAAGSLPVYWGAPDACREFNPGRFINARDFRNHAELVRYVEHLDRNVDEYLSYFKGPLFDEGQIGVDGLLDEAALFFKKIFREGNAGRQPASMEGKDEPLLHGGVFMPRYDDGKPWTVSETVSPSQKRPLGRPFNMAACIASYKRVEDLLRQILCMMNQSYPHLHVFAAVKGVSAETARRILLPHVQPFIDAGRVTLRLCPNRNQLTNFMDTVRGLDISSYDLFAKIDDDDFYDPDYFRHVADFHALLPDGYSSCHRGEGLWLKRHEGYPYLEKSFLLALGPAQIMSRRVMEDLLAWETDRAAMKEAMYRCLRQTGFYQFGFAEDQLFQTVMLEHGCADIAPYLKKRGIHSHLIMQKSNASIMRGGTVSEEFRKMQNGASTDAGNDEHLVDIIHSDWKGCMKISNGRAIRLDGPRDEADVLSLTGVEITLKWDKWGVETFTKMEEGAYRLRKKEEAAFLQSPPHASSLIHLRQQDWTDGLCITGNRGKRLNCNDGGEILEYSDKKLVIGWDYWGKETFLRREDGNYWFSSYSFMAPDSSIADEYVIALCGAPEKPWLHSTGRPVVRIRYSSWNLEDHLDNMKRDILEFLAATPHAKRILLAGRAEEAVACLLLASCIKKRYPSVRTGIFGMPWNVGRESRHTEENCPQEKRLRVNPSLLLKENRAQGIDTCAYAFHVSNSKPEQVENNLRNLLDSLQIIYNFSPPCGWGEKDECKGAKNFIQQYPEIFKRMADCCFDDLKGKSAPPEYIDLNAWIMEDR
;
A
#
# COMPACT_ATOMS: atom_id res chain seq x y z
N MET A 1 -25.27 35.24 -33.43
CA MET A 1 -26.02 34.89 -32.21
C MET A 1 -26.65 36.19 -31.77
N ASP A 2 -27.95 36.32 -31.92
CA ASP A 2 -28.62 37.63 -31.85
C ASP A 2 -29.15 37.97 -30.44
N SER A 3 -28.87 37.11 -29.45
CA SER A 3 -29.14 37.35 -28.03
C SER A 3 -27.86 37.13 -27.20
N PRO A 4 -27.59 37.97 -26.17
CA PRO A 4 -26.42 37.82 -25.31
C PRO A 4 -26.55 36.59 -24.40
N VAL A 5 -25.44 35.88 -24.18
CA VAL A 5 -25.37 34.71 -23.29
C VAL A 5 -25.43 35.17 -21.83
N CYS A 6 -26.36 34.61 -21.05
CA CYS A 6 -26.52 34.88 -19.63
C CYS A 6 -25.65 33.94 -18.79
N ILE A 7 -24.85 34.48 -17.87
CA ILE A 7 -23.91 33.71 -17.03
C ILE A 7 -24.19 33.98 -15.56
N ALA A 8 -24.23 32.92 -14.76
CA ALA A 8 -24.28 33.01 -13.30
C ALA A 8 -22.97 32.50 -12.68
N PHE A 9 -22.70 32.97 -11.45
CA PHE A 9 -21.53 32.57 -10.65
C PHE A 9 -22.00 32.06 -9.28
N THR A 10 -21.40 30.98 -8.80
CA THR A 10 -21.74 30.44 -7.46
C THR A 10 -20.57 29.69 -6.83
N ASP A 11 -20.66 29.38 -5.54
CA ASP A 11 -19.65 28.62 -4.80
C ASP A 11 -18.24 29.26 -4.79
N PHE A 12 -18.16 30.59 -4.93
CA PHE A 12 -16.94 31.39 -4.75
C PHE A 12 -16.82 31.88 -3.29
N GLU A 13 -15.64 32.42 -2.95
CA GLU A 13 -15.41 33.04 -1.64
C GLU A 13 -16.39 34.18 -1.33
N SER A 14 -16.62 34.44 -0.05
CA SER A 14 -17.50 35.51 0.40
C SER A 14 -17.02 36.87 -0.11
N GLY A 15 -17.88 37.60 -0.82
CA GLY A 15 -17.56 38.91 -1.38
C GLY A 15 -17.03 38.90 -2.82
N PHE A 16 -16.97 37.74 -3.47
CA PHE A 16 -16.63 37.62 -4.89
C PHE A 16 -17.53 38.51 -5.77
N LYS A 17 -16.90 39.29 -6.66
CA LYS A 17 -17.58 40.14 -7.65
C LYS A 17 -17.03 39.85 -9.04
N PRO A 18 -17.82 39.28 -9.97
CA PRO A 18 -17.36 38.96 -11.32
C PRO A 18 -16.74 40.16 -12.06
N GLN A 19 -17.20 41.39 -11.77
CA GLN A 19 -16.71 42.60 -12.43
C GLN A 19 -15.27 42.97 -12.02
N ASN A 20 -14.81 42.49 -10.87
CA ASN A 20 -13.46 42.73 -10.36
C ASN A 20 -12.50 41.58 -10.69
N HIS A 21 -12.94 40.62 -11.50
CA HIS A 21 -12.21 39.38 -11.78
C HIS A 21 -11.85 39.31 -13.27
N ILE A 22 -10.76 38.61 -13.62
CA ILE A 22 -10.32 38.51 -15.02
C ILE A 22 -11.33 37.81 -15.93
N LEU A 23 -12.11 36.86 -15.40
CA LEU A 23 -13.25 36.28 -16.10
C LEU A 23 -14.31 37.32 -16.48
N GLY A 24 -14.48 38.38 -15.67
CA GLY A 24 -15.34 39.52 -15.98
C GLY A 24 -14.92 40.22 -17.27
N LEU A 25 -13.63 40.53 -17.38
CA LEU A 25 -13.02 41.14 -18.57
C LEU A 25 -13.25 40.27 -19.82
N ILE A 26 -13.00 38.96 -19.73
CA ILE A 26 -13.17 38.04 -20.87
C ILE A 26 -14.65 37.93 -21.26
N LEU A 27 -15.52 37.61 -20.31
CA LEU A 27 -16.90 37.24 -20.58
C LEU A 27 -17.76 38.47 -20.95
N LYS A 28 -17.63 39.56 -20.20
CA LYS A 28 -18.44 40.75 -20.41
C LYS A 28 -17.85 41.64 -21.50
N GLU A 29 -16.57 41.96 -21.41
CA GLU A 29 -15.96 42.98 -22.28
C GLU A 29 -15.53 42.41 -23.63
N ARG A 30 -14.96 41.20 -23.69
CA ARG A 30 -14.56 40.57 -24.98
C ARG A 30 -15.69 39.79 -25.66
N LEU A 31 -16.62 39.22 -24.89
CA LEU A 31 -17.65 38.30 -25.43
C LEU A 31 -19.09 38.82 -25.32
N GLY A 32 -19.33 39.94 -24.64
CA GLY A 32 -20.68 40.54 -24.54
C GLY A 32 -21.68 39.71 -23.72
N ALA A 33 -21.22 38.87 -22.80
CA ALA A 33 -22.08 38.10 -21.91
C ALA A 33 -22.73 39.00 -20.84
N VAL A 34 -23.93 38.61 -20.39
CA VAL A 34 -24.69 39.31 -19.35
C VAL A 34 -24.64 38.49 -18.06
N PHE A 35 -24.30 39.12 -16.93
CA PHE A 35 -24.28 38.43 -15.64
C PHE A 35 -25.66 38.50 -14.99
N VAL A 36 -26.13 37.36 -14.47
CA VAL A 36 -27.43 37.21 -13.82
C VAL A 36 -27.27 36.53 -12.47
N ASP A 37 -28.00 37.00 -11.47
CA ASP A 37 -28.03 36.39 -10.13
C ASP A 37 -29.05 35.24 -10.05
N ASP A 38 -30.08 35.30 -10.90
CA ASP A 38 -31.11 34.25 -11.00
C ASP A 38 -30.60 33.07 -11.85
N LEU A 39 -30.31 31.96 -11.18
CA LEU A 39 -29.87 30.72 -11.80
C LEU A 39 -30.84 30.20 -12.88
N ALA A 40 -32.16 30.49 -12.78
CA ALA A 40 -33.12 30.04 -13.79
C ALA A 40 -32.96 30.76 -15.14
N ARG A 41 -32.25 31.90 -15.16
CA ARG A 41 -31.99 32.71 -16.35
C ARG A 41 -30.61 32.48 -16.96
N ALA A 42 -29.76 31.66 -16.35
CA ALA A 42 -28.39 31.45 -16.80
C ALA A 42 -28.30 30.36 -17.88
N ASP A 43 -27.59 30.67 -18.97
CA ASP A 43 -27.22 29.72 -20.04
C ASP A 43 -25.97 28.90 -19.67
N LEU A 44 -25.10 29.45 -18.82
CA LEU A 44 -23.91 28.79 -18.28
C LEU A 44 -23.72 29.18 -16.81
N LEU A 45 -23.47 28.18 -15.96
CA LEU A 45 -23.06 28.42 -14.57
C LEU A 45 -21.54 28.20 -14.43
N ILE A 46 -20.85 29.21 -13.92
CA ILE A 46 -19.46 29.09 -13.47
C ILE A 46 -19.46 28.90 -11.95
N TYR A 47 -18.80 27.86 -11.46
CA TYR A 47 -18.79 27.56 -10.03
C TYR A 47 -17.39 27.18 -9.52
N SER A 48 -17.17 27.38 -8.21
CA SER A 48 -15.91 27.11 -7.54
C SER A 48 -16.09 26.14 -6.36
N ILE A 49 -15.12 26.09 -5.44
CA ILE A 49 -14.99 25.04 -4.40
C ILE A 49 -15.58 25.43 -3.03
N PHE A 50 -16.10 26.65 -2.87
CA PHE A 50 -16.46 27.23 -1.57
C PHE A 50 -17.95 27.05 -1.21
N GLY A 51 -18.70 26.25 -1.97
CA GLY A 51 -20.11 25.99 -1.71
C GLY A 51 -20.68 24.82 -2.51
N ASN A 52 -22.01 24.66 -2.42
CA ASN A 52 -22.75 23.54 -3.00
C ASN A 52 -23.92 23.98 -3.90
N ALA A 53 -24.10 25.29 -4.12
CA ALA A 53 -25.26 25.84 -4.82
C ALA A 53 -25.27 25.45 -6.32
N ALA A 54 -24.12 25.11 -6.90
CA ALA A 54 -24.05 24.59 -8.25
C ALA A 54 -24.80 23.26 -8.45
N ARG A 55 -25.07 22.51 -7.37
CA ARG A 55 -25.78 21.22 -7.44
C ARG A 55 -27.25 21.36 -7.87
N SER A 56 -27.89 22.49 -7.56
CA SER A 56 -29.30 22.74 -7.92
C SER A 56 -29.49 23.27 -9.35
N PHE A 57 -28.41 23.68 -10.03
CA PHE A 57 -28.49 24.22 -11.38
C PHE A 57 -28.66 23.12 -12.42
N LYS A 58 -29.63 23.29 -13.33
CA LYS A 58 -29.92 22.37 -14.44
C LYS A 58 -29.44 23.01 -15.74
N GLY A 59 -28.23 22.67 -16.16
CA GLY A 59 -27.63 23.17 -17.40
C GLY A 59 -26.11 22.98 -17.45
N PRO A 60 -25.44 23.53 -18.48
CA PRO A 60 -23.99 23.51 -18.61
C PRO A 60 -23.29 24.16 -17.42
N ARG A 61 -22.31 23.46 -16.85
CA ARG A 61 -21.51 23.94 -15.71
C ARG A 61 -20.03 23.98 -16.05
N LEU A 62 -19.35 25.06 -15.71
CA LEU A 62 -17.90 25.20 -15.81
C LEU A 62 -17.30 25.32 -14.41
N PHE A 63 -16.39 24.42 -14.08
CA PHE A 63 -15.64 24.45 -12.84
C PHE A 63 -14.46 25.42 -12.96
N TYR A 64 -14.35 26.39 -12.05
CA TYR A 64 -13.23 27.34 -11.98
C TYR A 64 -12.61 27.35 -10.59
N THR A 65 -11.27 27.28 -10.52
CA THR A 65 -10.55 27.50 -9.27
C THR A 65 -9.12 27.98 -9.51
N GLU A 66 -8.66 28.85 -8.62
CA GLU A 66 -7.26 29.29 -8.52
C GLU A 66 -6.45 28.40 -7.57
N GLU A 67 -7.14 27.59 -6.76
CA GLU A 67 -6.51 26.61 -5.88
C GLU A 67 -5.91 25.44 -6.67
N PRO A 68 -4.88 24.75 -6.15
CA PRO A 68 -4.21 23.64 -6.82
C PRO A 68 -5.08 22.37 -6.82
N VAL A 69 -6.23 22.41 -7.49
CA VAL A 69 -7.25 21.36 -7.51
C VAL A 69 -7.49 20.89 -8.95
N LEU A 70 -7.62 19.58 -9.13
CA LEU A 70 -7.94 18.98 -10.43
C LEU A 70 -9.42 19.21 -10.82
N PRO A 71 -9.76 19.17 -12.12
CA PRO A 71 -11.14 19.33 -12.58
C PRO A 71 -12.14 18.35 -11.96
N ARG A 72 -13.33 18.85 -11.60
CA ARG A 72 -14.44 18.05 -11.06
C ARG A 72 -15.35 17.52 -12.17
N TRP A 73 -14.88 16.51 -12.90
CA TRP A 73 -15.59 15.98 -14.09
C TRP A 73 -16.97 15.37 -13.83
N LYS A 74 -17.28 14.97 -12.60
CA LYS A 74 -18.64 14.52 -12.21
C LYS A 74 -19.63 15.68 -12.07
N GLU A 75 -19.13 16.85 -11.68
CA GLU A 75 -19.94 18.02 -11.33
C GLU A 75 -20.03 19.03 -12.48
N GLY A 76 -18.98 19.16 -13.29
CA GLY A 76 -18.87 20.13 -14.38
C GLY A 76 -18.72 19.51 -15.77
N CYS A 77 -19.25 20.21 -16.77
CA CYS A 77 -19.08 19.89 -18.19
C CYS A 77 -17.72 20.37 -18.72
N TYR A 78 -17.25 21.50 -18.18
CA TYR A 78 -16.00 22.16 -18.55
C TYR A 78 -15.20 22.52 -17.31
N SER A 79 -13.92 22.83 -17.48
CA SER A 79 -13.07 23.24 -16.37
C SER A 79 -11.97 24.22 -16.76
N LEU A 80 -11.74 25.18 -15.87
CA LEU A 80 -10.62 26.13 -15.85
C LEU A 80 -9.85 25.95 -14.54
N THR A 81 -8.64 25.40 -14.62
CA THR A 81 -7.73 25.26 -13.47
C THR A 81 -6.31 25.60 -13.89
N SER A 82 -5.44 25.93 -12.92
CA SER A 82 -4.06 26.32 -13.21
C SER A 82 -3.10 25.15 -13.41
N LEU A 83 -3.50 23.94 -13.00
CA LEU A 83 -2.63 22.75 -13.00
C LEU A 83 -2.32 22.25 -14.40
N ARG A 84 -1.08 21.78 -14.61
CA ARG A 84 -0.63 21.13 -15.84
C ARG A 84 -0.55 19.63 -15.62
N ASP A 85 -1.68 18.93 -15.77
CA ASP A 85 -1.76 17.48 -15.72
C ASP A 85 -1.94 16.91 -17.15
N GLY A 86 -1.04 16.01 -17.55
CA GLY A 86 -0.99 15.40 -18.89
C GLY A 86 -2.20 14.54 -19.26
N THR A 87 -3.14 14.33 -18.33
CA THR A 87 -4.39 13.60 -18.55
C THR A 87 -5.59 14.50 -18.88
N LEU A 88 -5.44 15.83 -18.80
CA LEU A 88 -6.54 16.77 -18.99
C LEU A 88 -6.86 16.97 -20.48
N SER A 89 -8.11 16.70 -20.86
CA SER A 89 -8.58 16.82 -22.24
C SER A 89 -8.79 18.28 -22.64
N GLY A 90 -8.02 18.77 -23.63
CA GLY A 90 -8.15 20.14 -24.17
C GLY A 90 -9.52 20.45 -24.82
N ASP A 91 -10.37 19.44 -25.00
CA ASP A 91 -11.74 19.63 -25.49
C ASP A 91 -12.69 20.16 -24.41
N ARG A 92 -12.46 19.80 -23.13
CA ARG A 92 -13.30 20.18 -21.97
C ARG A 92 -12.55 21.01 -20.93
N HIS A 93 -11.25 21.14 -21.08
CA HIS A 93 -10.38 21.82 -20.14
C HIS A 93 -9.63 22.93 -20.87
N PHE A 94 -9.56 24.10 -20.24
CA PHE A 94 -8.57 25.10 -20.59
C PHE A 94 -7.74 25.39 -19.34
N ARG A 95 -6.41 25.32 -19.48
CA ARG A 95 -5.51 25.67 -18.38
C ARG A 95 -5.55 27.19 -18.21
N PHE A 96 -6.07 27.64 -17.08
CA PHE A 96 -6.22 29.05 -16.76
C PHE A 96 -5.27 29.42 -15.60
N PRO A 97 -4.13 30.09 -15.87
CA PRO A 97 -3.17 30.41 -14.82
C PRO A 97 -3.74 31.39 -13.78
N ALA A 98 -3.59 31.08 -12.49
CA ALA A 98 -4.11 31.90 -11.40
C ALA A 98 -3.51 33.31 -11.38
N TRP A 99 -2.25 33.46 -11.79
CA TRP A 99 -1.57 34.75 -11.86
C TRP A 99 -2.26 35.77 -12.78
N LEU A 100 -3.07 35.35 -13.76
CA LEU A 100 -3.84 36.27 -14.63
C LEU A 100 -4.88 37.09 -13.87
N ASN A 101 -5.33 36.63 -12.71
CA ASN A 101 -6.36 37.31 -11.92
C ASN A 101 -5.82 38.51 -11.13
N ALA A 102 -4.51 38.79 -11.17
CA ALA A 102 -3.95 39.93 -10.48
C ALA A 102 -4.52 41.26 -11.00
N ASP A 103 -4.96 42.13 -10.08
CA ASP A 103 -5.69 43.36 -10.39
C ASP A 103 -4.96 44.32 -11.34
N TYR A 104 -3.63 44.40 -11.26
CA TYR A 104 -2.83 45.24 -12.17
C TYR A 104 -2.85 44.72 -13.61
N ILE A 105 -2.87 43.40 -13.82
CA ILE A 105 -2.99 42.81 -15.16
C ILE A 105 -4.34 43.16 -15.75
N ARG A 106 -5.42 43.03 -14.96
CA ARG A 106 -6.78 43.41 -15.39
C ARG A 106 -6.88 44.89 -15.75
N ARG A 107 -6.25 45.78 -14.97
CA ARG A 107 -6.33 47.24 -15.18
C ARG A 107 -5.44 47.75 -16.30
N THR A 108 -4.26 47.17 -16.48
CA THR A 108 -3.21 47.72 -17.36
C THR A 108 -2.90 46.85 -18.57
N GLY A 109 -3.31 45.58 -18.57
CA GLY A 109 -2.91 44.59 -19.58
C GLY A 109 -1.48 44.07 -19.43
N HIS A 110 -0.71 44.60 -18.47
CA HIS A 110 0.71 44.30 -18.30
C HIS A 110 1.02 43.79 -16.88
N ILE A 111 2.08 42.99 -16.75
CA ILE A 111 2.56 42.50 -15.44
C ILE A 111 3.46 43.56 -14.80
N GLU A 112 4.54 43.97 -15.47
CA GLU A 112 5.51 44.94 -14.96
C GLU A 112 4.88 46.33 -14.81
N GLN A 113 4.87 46.90 -13.59
CA GLN A 113 4.24 48.20 -13.29
C GLN A 113 5.28 49.32 -13.08
N TYR A 114 6.56 48.99 -12.99
CA TYR A 114 7.64 49.94 -12.78
C TYR A 114 8.74 49.79 -13.82
N SER A 115 9.55 50.84 -13.99
CA SER A 115 10.69 50.87 -14.89
C SER A 115 11.73 49.78 -14.54
N SER A 116 12.19 49.09 -15.58
CA SER A 116 13.29 48.13 -15.57
C SER A 116 14.63 48.73 -15.98
N VAL A 117 14.70 50.07 -16.15
CA VAL A 117 15.96 50.77 -16.42
C VAL A 117 16.89 50.64 -15.20
N PRO A 118 18.16 50.25 -15.37
CA PRO A 118 19.08 50.00 -14.26
C PRO A 118 19.17 51.13 -13.22
N GLY A 119 19.22 52.39 -13.66
CA GLY A 119 19.27 53.54 -12.75
C GLY A 119 18.02 53.67 -11.88
N ASP A 120 16.83 53.44 -12.46
CA ASP A 120 15.55 53.50 -11.74
C ASP A 120 15.41 52.35 -10.74
N ILE A 121 15.90 51.16 -11.09
CA ILE A 121 15.95 49.98 -10.21
C ILE A 121 16.80 50.29 -8.98
N LEU A 122 18.05 50.72 -9.19
CA LEU A 122 18.99 51.00 -8.09
C LEU A 122 18.51 52.13 -7.18
N ASN A 123 17.85 53.15 -7.72
CA ASN A 123 17.28 54.25 -6.93
C ASN A 123 16.09 53.81 -6.08
N ARG A 124 15.29 52.83 -6.53
CA ARG A 124 14.12 52.35 -5.79
C ARG A 124 14.47 51.30 -4.74
N HIS A 125 15.46 50.45 -5.00
CA HIS A 125 15.78 49.29 -4.17
C HIS A 125 16.62 49.65 -2.94
N GLU A 126 15.96 50.32 -2.00
CA GLU A 126 16.54 50.79 -0.74
C GLU A 126 16.67 49.67 0.31
N LYS A 127 15.88 48.59 0.17
CA LYS A 127 15.79 47.50 1.14
C LYS A 127 16.17 46.15 0.55
N PHE A 128 16.59 45.23 1.43
CA PHE A 128 17.14 43.94 1.00
C PHE A 128 16.07 43.00 0.45
N CYS A 129 15.22 42.44 1.32
CA CYS A 129 14.26 41.42 0.94
C CYS A 129 12.95 41.61 1.70
N ASN A 130 11.82 41.29 1.05
CA ASN A 130 10.51 41.28 1.69
C ASN A 130 9.89 39.87 1.72
N PHE A 131 8.99 39.67 2.69
CA PHE A 131 8.15 38.51 2.89
C PHE A 131 6.72 38.97 3.24
N VAL A 132 5.77 38.80 2.31
CA VAL A 132 4.39 39.28 2.50
C VAL A 132 3.40 38.12 2.35
N TYR A 133 3.06 37.51 3.49
CA TYR A 133 2.21 36.31 3.58
C TYR A 133 1.13 36.48 4.67
N SER A 134 -0.05 35.93 4.42
CA SER A 134 -1.18 35.95 5.37
C SER A 134 -1.79 34.55 5.43
N GLY A 135 -2.09 34.04 6.63
CA GLY A 135 -2.82 32.78 6.92
C GLY A 135 -2.58 31.55 6.03
N GLY A 136 -2.12 30.43 6.59
CA GLY A 136 -1.98 29.15 5.85
C GLY A 136 -0.67 28.40 6.16
N GLU A 137 -0.49 27.22 5.56
CA GLU A 137 0.73 26.41 5.72
C GLU A 137 1.80 26.75 4.66
N PHE A 138 2.74 27.64 4.98
CA PHE A 138 3.83 28.06 4.10
C PHE A 138 5.20 27.52 4.55
N ARG A 139 5.30 26.20 4.76
CA ARG A 139 6.46 25.58 5.43
C ARG A 139 7.81 25.90 4.76
N GLU A 140 7.89 25.77 3.43
CA GLU A 140 9.14 26.03 2.70
C GLU A 140 9.49 27.52 2.68
N ALA A 141 8.51 28.40 2.54
CA ALA A 141 8.74 29.85 2.56
C ALA A 141 9.27 30.31 3.93
N ILE A 142 8.73 29.76 5.02
CA ILE A 142 9.18 30.03 6.40
C ILE A 142 10.62 29.54 6.59
N ARG A 143 10.95 28.31 6.17
CA ARG A 143 12.32 27.77 6.26
C ARG A 143 13.33 28.62 5.49
N PHE A 144 12.97 29.04 4.28
CA PHE A 144 13.84 29.92 3.50
C PHE A 144 13.99 31.28 4.16
N LEU A 145 12.90 31.88 4.67
CA LEU A 145 12.93 33.13 5.42
C LEU A 145 13.87 33.03 6.63
N GLU A 146 13.77 31.98 7.43
CA GLU A 146 14.63 31.74 8.60
C GLU A 146 16.11 31.66 8.20
N THR A 147 16.41 30.95 7.11
CA THR A 147 17.78 30.77 6.61
C THR A 147 18.34 32.08 6.04
N LEU A 148 17.56 32.79 5.22
CA LEU A 148 17.95 34.05 4.61
C LEU A 148 18.11 35.17 5.66
N SER A 149 17.30 35.14 6.72
CA SER A 149 17.39 36.09 7.83
C SER A 149 18.68 35.96 8.63
N GLN A 150 19.40 34.83 8.54
CA GLN A 150 20.75 34.70 9.11
C GLN A 150 21.80 35.51 8.35
N TYR A 151 21.57 35.77 7.06
CA TYR A 151 22.47 36.59 6.23
C TYR A 151 22.16 38.08 6.43
N LYS A 152 20.90 38.50 6.24
CA LYS A 152 20.50 39.91 6.32
C LYS A 152 19.02 40.02 6.65
N TYR A 153 18.66 41.09 7.36
CA TYR A 153 17.30 41.33 7.84
C TYR A 153 16.28 41.34 6.70
N VAL A 154 15.21 40.55 6.85
CA VAL A 154 14.11 40.44 5.89
C VAL A 154 12.86 41.08 6.50
N ASP A 155 12.26 42.05 5.80
CA ASP A 155 11.01 42.67 6.25
C ASP A 155 9.84 41.72 6.00
N SER A 156 9.13 41.37 7.07
CA SER A 156 7.90 40.59 7.03
C SER A 156 6.71 41.47 7.38
N SER A 157 5.83 41.70 6.40
CA SER A 157 4.75 42.72 6.52
C SER A 157 3.36 42.22 6.12
N GLY A 158 3.20 40.89 6.05
CA GLY A 158 1.89 40.24 6.02
C GLY A 158 1.38 39.92 7.43
N GLN A 159 0.32 39.11 7.57
CA GLN A 159 -0.14 38.65 8.90
C GLN A 159 0.81 37.59 9.50
N LEU A 160 1.48 36.81 8.66
CA LEU A 160 2.37 35.74 9.08
C LEU A 160 3.77 36.29 9.39
N LEU A 161 4.29 35.98 10.59
CA LEU A 161 5.64 36.35 11.04
C LEU A 161 5.95 37.86 10.89
N ASN A 162 4.95 38.73 11.08
CA ASN A 162 5.12 40.17 10.91
C ASN A 162 6.20 40.73 11.84
N ASN A 163 7.16 41.46 11.29
CA ASN A 163 8.23 42.11 12.05
C ASN A 163 8.37 43.62 11.76
N THR A 164 7.52 44.19 10.91
CA THR A 164 7.52 45.61 10.57
C THR A 164 6.49 46.43 11.36
N GLY A 165 5.61 45.77 12.13
CA GLY A 165 4.57 46.43 12.93
C GLY A 165 3.41 47.00 12.12
N MET A 166 3.35 46.69 10.82
CA MET A 166 2.29 47.14 9.91
C MET A 166 1.91 46.03 8.94
N ILE A 167 0.61 45.93 8.62
CA ILE A 167 0.11 45.06 7.55
C ILE A 167 -0.01 45.91 6.28
N VAL A 168 0.69 45.49 5.23
CA VAL A 168 0.74 46.21 3.95
C VAL A 168 -0.62 46.20 3.26
N LYS A 169 -1.03 47.37 2.74
CA LYS A 169 -2.27 47.54 1.96
C LYS A 169 -2.03 47.41 0.45
N ASP A 170 -1.03 48.12 -0.07
CA ASP A 170 -0.58 47.97 -1.46
C ASP A 170 0.70 47.15 -1.49
N LYS A 171 0.56 45.87 -1.85
CA LYS A 171 1.68 44.91 -1.88
C LYS A 171 2.70 45.26 -2.97
N VAL A 172 2.24 45.65 -4.16
CA VAL A 172 3.13 45.93 -5.30
C VAL A 172 3.95 47.18 -5.06
N GLU A 173 3.33 48.25 -4.55
CA GLU A 173 4.03 49.46 -4.12
C GLU A 173 5.05 49.17 -3.01
N PHE A 174 4.65 48.42 -1.99
CA PHE A 174 5.55 48.06 -0.90
C PHE A 174 6.76 47.26 -1.38
N CYS A 175 6.54 46.18 -2.12
CA CYS A 175 7.61 45.31 -2.65
C CYS A 175 8.54 46.07 -3.61
N SER A 176 8.10 47.18 -4.22
CA SER A 176 8.87 47.94 -5.21
C SER A 176 10.17 48.57 -4.67
N ARG A 177 10.27 48.70 -3.33
CA ARG A 177 11.43 49.24 -2.63
C ARG A 177 12.49 48.20 -2.26
N TYR A 178 12.26 46.93 -2.60
CA TYR A 178 13.13 45.82 -2.20
C TYR A 178 13.89 45.26 -3.39
N LYS A 179 15.14 44.84 -3.16
CA LYS A 179 15.93 44.12 -4.17
C LYS A 179 15.32 42.75 -4.48
N PHE A 180 14.92 42.02 -3.43
CA PHE A 180 14.40 40.66 -3.54
C PHE A 180 13.00 40.53 -2.93
N THR A 181 12.20 39.64 -3.52
CA THR A 181 10.89 39.23 -2.98
C THR A 181 10.88 37.71 -2.84
N ILE A 182 10.58 37.18 -1.65
CA ILE A 182 10.29 35.75 -1.48
C ILE A 182 8.93 35.48 -2.10
N ALA A 183 8.93 34.76 -3.23
CA ALA A 183 7.75 34.47 -4.05
C ALA A 183 7.41 32.97 -4.02
N PHE A 184 7.48 32.35 -2.84
CA PHE A 184 7.22 30.93 -2.64
C PHE A 184 5.71 30.65 -2.58
N GLU A 185 5.26 29.62 -3.28
CA GLU A 185 3.89 29.12 -3.21
C GLU A 185 3.62 28.34 -1.91
N ASN A 186 2.36 28.23 -1.52
CA ASN A 186 1.92 27.31 -0.47
C ASN A 186 2.06 25.84 -0.90
N TYR A 187 2.05 25.61 -2.21
CA TYR A 187 2.06 24.28 -2.80
C TYR A 187 2.92 24.24 -4.06
N ALA A 188 3.63 23.13 -4.27
CA ALA A 188 4.42 22.89 -5.47
C ALA A 188 3.62 22.01 -6.42
N SER A 189 3.33 22.45 -7.64
CA SER A 189 2.70 21.58 -8.64
C SER A 189 2.94 22.11 -10.05
N PRO A 190 3.11 21.25 -11.08
CA PRO A 190 3.24 21.70 -12.47
C PRO A 190 2.12 22.65 -12.87
N GLY A 191 2.50 23.80 -13.42
CA GLY A 191 1.60 24.86 -13.85
C GLY A 191 0.99 25.73 -12.75
N TYR A 192 1.12 25.37 -11.46
CA TYR A 192 0.60 26.13 -10.32
C TYR A 192 1.49 27.33 -9.99
N ILE A 193 1.25 28.42 -10.73
CA ILE A 193 1.91 29.71 -10.54
C ILE A 193 0.82 30.73 -10.22
N THR A 194 0.96 31.42 -9.11
CA THR A 194 -0.01 32.40 -8.63
C THR A 194 0.52 33.82 -8.74
N GLN A 195 -0.25 34.78 -8.25
CA GLN A 195 0.15 36.18 -8.18
C GLN A 195 1.45 36.39 -7.38
N LYS A 196 1.92 35.44 -6.56
CA LYS A 196 3.16 35.62 -5.78
C LYS A 196 4.37 35.89 -6.66
N LEU A 197 4.48 35.20 -7.80
CA LEU A 197 5.56 35.43 -8.75
C LEU A 197 5.35 36.74 -9.53
N THR A 198 4.14 36.97 -10.04
CA THR A 198 3.85 38.16 -10.85
C THR A 198 3.82 39.45 -10.03
N ASP A 199 3.51 39.42 -8.74
CA ASP A 199 3.55 40.58 -7.84
C ASP A 199 5.00 41.09 -7.67
N ALA A 200 5.97 40.17 -7.66
CA ALA A 200 7.39 40.52 -7.62
C ALA A 200 7.83 41.18 -8.93
N PHE A 201 7.45 40.59 -10.07
CA PHE A 201 7.67 41.21 -11.39
C PHE A 201 7.00 42.58 -11.49
N ALA A 202 5.75 42.68 -11.05
CA ALA A 202 4.96 43.91 -11.06
C ALA A 202 5.65 45.00 -10.26
N ALA A 203 6.21 44.69 -9.09
CA ALA A 203 6.96 45.60 -8.24
C ALA A 203 8.35 45.98 -8.82
N GLY A 204 8.86 45.21 -9.79
CA GLY A 204 10.24 45.29 -10.24
C GLY A 204 11.23 44.91 -9.13
N SER A 205 10.87 43.96 -8.27
CA SER A 205 11.74 43.34 -7.26
C SER A 205 12.06 41.92 -7.71
N LEU A 206 13.33 41.49 -7.62
CA LEU A 206 13.77 40.20 -8.16
C LEU A 206 13.12 39.05 -7.39
N PRO A 207 12.25 38.22 -8.01
CA PRO A 207 11.63 37.13 -7.30
C PRO A 207 12.62 36.00 -7.00
N VAL A 208 12.58 35.54 -5.76
CA VAL A 208 13.11 34.23 -5.36
C VAL A 208 11.92 33.27 -5.30
N TYR A 209 11.78 32.43 -6.32
CA TYR A 209 10.57 31.66 -6.58
C TYR A 209 10.72 30.18 -6.25
N TRP A 210 9.73 29.62 -5.55
CA TRP A 210 9.53 28.18 -5.37
C TRP A 210 8.05 27.86 -5.51
N GLY A 211 7.72 26.81 -6.26
CA GLY A 211 6.32 26.46 -6.55
C GLY A 211 6.26 25.49 -7.71
N ALA A 212 5.74 25.94 -8.85
CA ALA A 212 5.71 25.16 -10.09
C ALA A 212 7.12 24.81 -10.58
N PRO A 213 7.44 23.51 -10.75
CA PRO A 213 8.75 23.06 -11.26
C PRO A 213 8.99 23.46 -12.72
N ASP A 214 7.92 23.74 -13.46
CA ASP A 214 7.91 24.10 -14.87
C ASP A 214 7.59 25.59 -15.07
N ALA A 215 7.87 26.45 -14.08
CA ALA A 215 7.66 27.88 -14.18
C ALA A 215 8.40 28.53 -15.36
N CYS A 216 9.53 27.96 -15.77
CA CYS A 216 10.29 28.36 -16.97
C CYS A 216 9.54 28.10 -18.29
N ARG A 217 8.41 27.38 -18.28
CA ARG A 217 7.52 27.25 -19.44
C ARG A 217 6.56 28.44 -19.56
N GLU A 218 6.37 29.19 -18.49
CA GLU A 218 5.44 30.31 -18.42
C GLU A 218 6.15 31.66 -18.50
N PHE A 219 7.30 31.78 -17.83
CA PHE A 219 8.09 32.99 -17.74
C PHE A 219 9.53 32.72 -18.12
N ASN A 220 10.23 33.74 -18.61
CA ASN A 220 11.64 33.68 -18.92
C ASN A 220 12.46 33.34 -17.65
N PRO A 221 13.25 32.24 -17.63
CA PRO A 221 14.04 31.84 -16.47
C PRO A 221 15.15 32.85 -16.11
N GLY A 222 15.55 33.71 -17.05
CA GLY A 222 16.47 34.82 -16.81
C GLY A 222 15.86 35.99 -16.04
N ARG A 223 14.57 35.95 -15.70
CA ARG A 223 13.86 37.04 -15.00
C ARG A 223 13.62 36.77 -13.52
N PHE A 224 13.87 35.56 -13.03
CA PHE A 224 13.65 35.18 -11.64
C PHE A 224 14.70 34.18 -11.14
N ILE A 225 14.92 34.15 -9.83
CA ILE A 225 15.75 33.13 -9.19
C ILE A 225 14.86 31.93 -8.91
N ASN A 226 15.00 30.87 -9.72
CA ASN A 226 14.31 29.63 -9.46
C ASN A 226 14.99 28.91 -8.30
N ALA A 227 14.36 28.92 -7.12
CA ALA A 227 14.87 28.26 -5.93
C ALA A 227 15.17 26.78 -6.17
N ARG A 228 14.43 26.13 -7.08
CA ARG A 228 14.65 24.72 -7.43
C ARG A 228 15.96 24.47 -8.17
N ASP A 229 16.64 25.48 -8.69
CA ASP A 229 17.94 25.30 -9.34
C ASP A 229 19.08 25.07 -8.32
N PHE A 230 18.78 25.28 -7.03
CA PHE A 230 19.71 25.11 -5.91
C PHE A 230 19.43 23.82 -5.15
N ARG A 231 20.46 23.23 -4.55
CA ARG A 231 20.35 21.97 -3.81
C ARG A 231 19.67 22.13 -2.46
N ASN A 232 19.84 23.29 -1.81
CA ASN A 232 19.28 23.59 -0.49
C ASN A 232 19.26 25.10 -0.20
N HIS A 233 18.63 25.50 0.92
CA HIS A 233 18.36 26.91 1.23
C HIS A 233 19.68 27.65 1.46
N ALA A 234 20.70 26.99 1.98
CA ALA A 234 22.01 27.59 2.17
C ALA A 234 22.68 27.93 0.83
N GLU A 235 22.56 27.08 -0.19
CA GLU A 235 23.09 27.39 -1.53
C GLU A 235 22.33 28.54 -2.19
N LEU A 236 20.99 28.54 -2.07
CA LEU A 236 20.17 29.64 -2.53
C LEU A 236 20.51 30.96 -1.81
N VAL A 237 20.70 30.93 -0.48
CA VAL A 237 21.12 32.11 0.30
C VAL A 237 22.48 32.61 -0.16
N ARG A 238 23.46 31.73 -0.41
CA ARG A 238 24.76 32.14 -0.97
C ARG A 238 24.62 32.81 -2.34
N TYR A 239 23.70 32.32 -3.17
CA TYR A 239 23.45 32.94 -4.47
C TYR A 239 22.77 34.31 -4.33
N VAL A 240 21.80 34.44 -3.43
CA VAL A 240 21.17 35.73 -3.12
C VAL A 240 22.18 36.71 -2.50
N GLU A 241 23.07 36.25 -1.62
CA GLU A 241 24.19 37.04 -1.08
C GLU A 241 25.16 37.50 -2.18
N HIS A 242 25.49 36.62 -3.12
CA HIS A 242 26.32 36.95 -4.28
C HIS A 242 25.68 38.05 -5.13
N LEU A 243 24.40 37.92 -5.46
CA LEU A 243 23.65 38.94 -6.20
C LEU A 243 23.46 40.23 -5.39
N ASP A 244 23.32 40.14 -4.06
CA ASP A 244 23.24 41.33 -3.21
C ASP A 244 24.53 42.18 -3.31
N ARG A 245 25.68 41.52 -3.50
CA ARG A 245 27.00 42.14 -3.61
C ARG A 245 27.44 42.46 -5.04
N ASN A 246 26.88 41.80 -6.06
CA ASN A 246 27.20 42.03 -7.47
C ASN A 246 26.06 42.72 -8.21
N VAL A 247 26.15 44.04 -8.31
CA VAL A 247 25.14 44.90 -8.94
C VAL A 247 24.91 44.55 -10.42
N ASP A 248 25.97 44.27 -11.19
CA ASP A 248 25.83 43.99 -12.63
C ASP A 248 25.09 42.66 -12.90
N GLU A 249 25.38 41.63 -12.10
CA GLU A 249 24.68 40.34 -12.18
C GLU A 249 23.24 40.46 -11.69
N TYR A 250 23.00 41.20 -10.60
CA TYR A 250 21.67 41.52 -10.13
C TYR A 250 20.83 42.21 -11.22
N LEU A 251 21.39 43.25 -11.86
CA LEU A 251 20.74 43.98 -12.94
C LEU A 251 20.56 43.14 -14.21
N SER A 252 21.31 42.06 -14.38
CA SER A 252 21.15 41.17 -15.54
C SER A 252 19.77 40.48 -15.57
N TYR A 253 19.17 40.24 -14.40
CA TYR A 253 17.82 39.64 -14.26
C TYR A 253 16.68 40.54 -14.73
N PHE A 254 16.96 41.83 -14.96
CA PHE A 254 15.97 42.79 -15.44
C PHE A 254 16.10 43.05 -16.95
N LYS A 255 17.02 42.35 -17.62
CA LYS A 255 17.22 42.43 -19.08
C LYS A 255 16.34 41.40 -19.80
N GLY A 256 16.00 41.71 -21.05
CA GLY A 256 15.20 40.82 -21.91
C GLY A 256 13.71 40.85 -21.59
N PRO A 257 12.87 40.17 -22.38
CA PRO A 257 11.42 40.15 -22.18
C PRO A 257 11.02 39.25 -21.00
N LEU A 258 9.85 39.53 -20.41
CA LEU A 258 9.27 38.69 -19.36
C LEU A 258 8.86 37.29 -19.87
N PHE A 259 8.46 37.23 -21.14
CA PHE A 259 8.10 36.02 -21.85
C PHE A 259 9.13 35.76 -22.96
N ASP A 260 9.72 34.57 -22.99
CA ASP A 260 10.63 34.15 -24.07
C ASP A 260 9.88 33.88 -25.38
N GLU A 261 10.62 33.80 -26.48
CA GLU A 261 10.07 33.47 -27.80
C GLU A 261 9.31 32.13 -27.76
N GLY A 262 8.02 32.17 -28.13
CA GLY A 262 7.12 31.00 -28.10
C GLY A 262 6.33 30.82 -26.80
N GLN A 263 6.57 31.61 -25.76
CA GLN A 263 5.71 31.66 -24.58
C GLN A 263 4.48 32.56 -24.84
N ILE A 264 3.32 32.16 -24.33
CA ILE A 264 2.06 32.90 -24.52
C ILE A 264 1.96 33.97 -23.43
N GLY A 265 1.98 35.24 -23.83
CA GLY A 265 1.77 36.37 -22.92
C GLY A 265 0.31 36.58 -22.52
N VAL A 266 0.05 37.65 -21.78
CA VAL A 266 -1.29 38.00 -21.25
C VAL A 266 -2.36 37.99 -22.34
N ASP A 267 -2.16 38.75 -23.43
CA ASP A 267 -3.18 38.87 -24.48
C ASP A 267 -3.48 37.54 -25.17
N GLY A 268 -2.45 36.73 -25.45
CA GLY A 268 -2.62 35.43 -26.06
C GLY A 268 -3.42 34.47 -25.18
N LEU A 269 -3.17 34.45 -23.87
CA LEU A 269 -3.95 33.66 -22.92
C LEU A 269 -5.41 34.12 -22.83
N LEU A 270 -5.64 35.44 -22.85
CA LEU A 270 -7.00 35.99 -22.86
C LEU A 270 -7.75 35.67 -24.17
N ASP A 271 -7.05 35.64 -25.30
CA ASP A 271 -7.61 35.25 -26.60
C ASP A 271 -7.95 33.76 -26.66
N GLU A 272 -7.07 32.88 -26.19
CA GLU A 272 -7.34 31.45 -26.13
C GLU A 272 -8.49 31.11 -25.17
N ALA A 273 -8.53 31.76 -24.00
CA ALA A 273 -9.64 31.63 -23.07
C ALA A 273 -10.96 32.10 -23.71
N ALA A 274 -10.94 33.23 -24.44
CA ALA A 274 -12.11 33.72 -25.16
C ALA A 274 -12.58 32.75 -26.25
N LEU A 275 -11.66 32.10 -26.97
CA LEU A 275 -11.98 31.05 -27.95
C LEU A 275 -12.62 29.84 -27.27
N PHE A 276 -12.12 29.43 -26.11
CA PHE A 276 -12.69 28.34 -25.31
C PHE A 276 -14.13 28.66 -24.87
N PHE A 277 -14.39 29.88 -24.39
CA PHE A 277 -15.76 30.30 -24.05
C PHE A 277 -16.67 30.42 -25.27
N LYS A 278 -16.19 30.94 -26.41
CA LYS A 278 -16.97 30.98 -27.67
C LYS A 278 -17.40 29.57 -28.10
N LYS A 279 -16.53 28.58 -27.90
CA LYS A 279 -16.87 27.17 -28.15
C LYS A 279 -18.00 26.71 -27.23
N ILE A 280 -17.88 26.94 -25.92
CA ILE A 280 -18.92 26.59 -24.94
C ILE A 280 -20.27 27.23 -25.32
N PHE A 281 -20.27 28.51 -25.69
CA PHE A 281 -21.49 29.23 -26.08
C PHE A 281 -22.13 28.68 -27.35
N ARG A 282 -21.33 28.18 -28.31
CA ARG A 282 -21.85 27.53 -29.52
C ARG A 282 -22.49 26.17 -29.23
N GLU A 283 -21.95 25.43 -28.27
CA GLU A 283 -22.49 24.12 -27.88
C GLU A 283 -23.83 24.26 -27.12
N GLY A 284 -24.00 25.35 -26.35
CA GLY A 284 -25.26 25.69 -25.69
C GLY A 284 -25.83 24.60 -24.78
N ASN A 285 -27.14 24.64 -24.53
CA ASN A 285 -27.85 23.65 -23.68
C ASN A 285 -28.01 22.27 -24.32
N ALA A 286 -27.83 22.14 -25.64
CA ALA A 286 -27.89 20.87 -26.37
C ALA A 286 -26.57 20.07 -26.31
N GLY A 287 -25.50 20.67 -25.76
CA GLY A 287 -24.21 20.02 -25.57
C GLY A 287 -24.16 19.06 -24.38
N ARG A 288 -22.97 18.95 -23.75
CA ARG A 288 -22.73 18.03 -22.62
C ARG A 288 -23.55 18.41 -21.39
N GLN A 289 -24.37 17.48 -20.91
CA GLN A 289 -25.03 17.57 -19.62
C GLN A 289 -24.16 16.89 -18.54
N PRO A 290 -24.08 17.47 -17.33
CA PRO A 290 -23.38 16.82 -16.23
C PRO A 290 -24.19 15.60 -15.75
N ALA A 291 -23.53 14.61 -15.14
CA ALA A 291 -24.20 13.41 -14.64
C ALA A 291 -25.29 13.76 -13.60
N SER A 292 -26.38 13.00 -13.58
CA SER A 292 -27.48 13.20 -12.62
C SER A 292 -27.00 12.93 -11.20
N MET A 293 -27.01 13.98 -10.36
CA MET A 293 -26.59 13.91 -8.96
C MET A 293 -27.81 13.57 -8.08
N GLU A 294 -28.30 12.34 -8.13
CA GLU A 294 -29.26 11.82 -7.15
C GLU A 294 -28.50 11.24 -5.95
N GLY A 295 -28.19 12.10 -4.97
CA GLY A 295 -27.56 11.70 -3.72
C GLY A 295 -27.27 12.89 -2.82
N LYS A 296 -27.90 12.95 -1.64
CA LYS A 296 -27.70 14.03 -0.65
C LYS A 296 -26.41 13.87 0.20
N ASP A 297 -25.67 12.77 0.06
CA ASP A 297 -24.67 12.37 1.05
C ASP A 297 -23.26 12.09 0.50
N GLU A 298 -22.83 12.70 -0.61
CA GLU A 298 -21.38 12.84 -0.85
C GLU A 298 -20.91 14.17 -0.21
N PRO A 299 -20.15 14.12 0.90
CA PRO A 299 -19.55 15.32 1.46
C PRO A 299 -18.62 15.89 0.40
N LEU A 300 -18.87 17.15 0.01
CA LEU A 300 -17.80 17.95 -0.54
C LEU A 300 -16.67 17.95 0.49
N LEU A 301 -15.45 17.66 0.05
CA LEU A 301 -14.22 17.73 0.84
C LEU A 301 -14.04 19.17 1.38
N HIS A 302 -14.85 19.54 2.36
CA HIS A 302 -14.74 20.75 3.17
C HIS A 302 -13.84 20.52 4.40
N GLY A 303 -13.19 19.35 4.48
CA GLY A 303 -12.30 18.94 5.58
C GLY A 303 -10.87 18.62 5.15
N GLY A 304 -10.37 19.26 4.10
CA GLY A 304 -9.02 19.09 3.58
C GLY A 304 -9.03 18.92 2.08
N VAL A 305 -8.55 19.93 1.36
CA VAL A 305 -8.29 19.83 -0.07
C VAL A 305 -7.41 18.59 -0.27
N PHE A 306 -7.87 17.60 -1.06
CA PHE A 306 -7.02 16.50 -1.48
C PHE A 306 -5.97 17.08 -2.42
N MET A 307 -4.90 17.63 -1.84
CA MET A 307 -3.76 18.17 -2.56
C MET A 307 -2.90 16.97 -2.98
N PRO A 308 -2.82 16.63 -4.28
CA PRO A 308 -1.96 15.55 -4.73
C PRO A 308 -0.52 15.89 -4.36
N ARG A 309 0.10 15.16 -3.41
CA ARG A 309 1.51 15.34 -3.00
C ARG A 309 2.42 15.28 -4.22
N TYR A 310 2.74 16.43 -4.78
CA TYR A 310 3.78 16.62 -5.75
C TYR A 310 5.07 16.98 -5.00
N ASP A 311 5.91 15.97 -4.85
CA ASP A 311 7.30 16.10 -4.46
C ASP A 311 8.13 15.88 -5.75
N ASP A 312 8.89 16.89 -6.18
CA ASP A 312 9.83 16.77 -7.30
C ASP A 312 11.12 16.03 -6.90
N GLY A 313 11.14 15.55 -5.66
CA GLY A 313 12.17 14.85 -4.94
C GLY A 313 13.33 15.71 -4.50
N LYS A 314 13.49 16.98 -4.84
CA LYS A 314 14.61 17.79 -4.32
C LYS A 314 14.40 18.04 -2.81
N PRO A 315 15.18 17.43 -1.89
CA PRO A 315 15.03 17.74 -0.48
C PRO A 315 15.79 19.05 -0.20
N TRP A 316 15.08 20.08 0.27
CA TRP A 316 15.73 21.26 0.87
C TRP A 316 16.48 20.93 2.16
N THR A 317 16.37 19.69 2.66
CA THR A 317 17.02 19.19 3.86
C THR A 317 17.85 17.94 3.56
N VAL A 318 19.13 18.10 3.23
CA VAL A 318 20.18 17.18 3.69
C VAL A 318 21.44 17.98 3.99
N SER A 319 21.97 17.71 5.18
CA SER A 319 23.24 18.17 5.73
C SER A 319 24.45 17.72 4.90
N GLU A 320 25.49 18.53 4.98
CA GLU A 320 26.91 18.22 4.69
C GLU A 320 27.35 18.01 3.22
N THR A 321 28.23 18.94 2.82
CA THR A 321 29.33 18.86 1.85
C THR A 321 29.18 17.92 0.64
N VAL A 322 28.75 18.48 -0.50
CA VAL A 322 29.19 18.01 -1.82
C VAL A 322 29.60 19.22 -2.66
N SER A 323 30.86 19.26 -3.08
CA SER A 323 31.41 20.27 -3.99
C SER A 323 30.71 20.22 -5.38
N PRO A 324 30.70 21.32 -6.16
CA PRO A 324 30.17 21.30 -7.51
C PRO A 324 31.18 20.64 -8.45
N SER A 325 30.90 19.41 -8.92
CA SER A 325 31.69 18.77 -9.97
C SER A 325 31.17 19.08 -11.37
N GLN A 326 32.15 19.19 -12.26
CA GLN A 326 32.15 19.66 -13.64
C GLN A 326 31.25 18.84 -14.59
N LYS A 327 30.78 19.49 -15.68
CA LYS A 327 30.21 18.82 -16.86
C LYS A 327 31.22 17.80 -17.44
N ARG A 328 30.75 16.58 -17.73
CA ARG A 328 31.48 15.44 -18.30
C ARG A 328 31.95 15.80 -19.72
N PRO A 329 33.19 15.45 -20.08
CA PRO A 329 33.68 15.66 -21.44
C PRO A 329 32.81 14.88 -22.43
N LEU A 330 32.32 15.56 -23.46
CA LEU A 330 31.55 14.99 -24.56
C LEU A 330 32.27 13.79 -25.18
N GLY A 331 31.58 12.65 -25.29
CA GLY A 331 32.02 11.52 -26.12
C GLY A 331 32.50 10.25 -25.40
N ARG A 332 32.61 10.22 -24.05
CA ARG A 332 32.88 8.94 -23.35
C ARG A 332 31.58 8.13 -23.16
N PRO A 333 31.56 6.81 -23.45
CA PRO A 333 30.40 5.97 -23.20
C PRO A 333 30.08 5.90 -21.69
N PHE A 334 28.85 5.53 -21.35
CA PHE A 334 28.46 5.25 -19.98
C PHE A 334 28.80 3.79 -19.67
N ASN A 335 29.57 3.55 -18.62
CA ASN A 335 29.72 2.19 -18.10
C ASN A 335 28.48 1.88 -17.27
N MET A 336 27.68 0.93 -17.71
CA MET A 336 26.39 0.62 -17.06
C MET A 336 26.42 -0.75 -16.38
N ALA A 337 25.74 -0.81 -15.24
CA ALA A 337 25.55 -2.01 -14.44
C ALA A 337 24.08 -2.44 -14.48
N ALA A 338 23.77 -3.57 -15.11
CA ALA A 338 22.45 -4.22 -15.00
C ALA A 338 22.42 -5.05 -13.72
N CYS A 339 21.57 -4.66 -12.77
CA CYS A 339 21.43 -5.30 -11.47
C CYS A 339 20.19 -6.20 -11.48
N ILE A 340 20.40 -7.51 -11.41
CA ILE A 340 19.35 -8.55 -11.46
C ILE A 340 19.38 -9.35 -10.16
N ALA A 341 18.26 -9.40 -9.45
CA ALA A 341 18.10 -10.28 -8.28
C ALA A 341 16.95 -11.26 -8.54
N SER A 342 17.20 -12.56 -8.35
CA SER A 342 16.19 -13.59 -8.61
C SER A 342 16.19 -14.70 -7.56
N TYR A 343 15.00 -15.19 -7.20
CA TYR A 343 14.76 -16.10 -6.07
C TYR A 343 13.85 -17.22 -6.51
N LYS A 344 14.32 -18.46 -6.34
CA LYS A 344 13.61 -19.69 -6.74
C LYS A 344 13.27 -19.77 -8.25
N ARG A 345 13.75 -18.85 -9.08
CA ARG A 345 13.39 -18.70 -10.49
C ARG A 345 14.63 -18.77 -11.38
N VAL A 346 15.31 -19.90 -11.35
CA VAL A 346 16.61 -20.09 -12.02
C VAL A 346 16.49 -19.93 -13.55
N GLU A 347 15.36 -20.32 -14.12
CA GLU A 347 15.08 -20.21 -15.56
C GLU A 347 14.90 -18.75 -15.99
N ASP A 348 14.16 -17.97 -15.20
CA ASP A 348 13.93 -16.55 -15.45
C ASP A 348 15.23 -15.75 -15.32
N LEU A 349 16.03 -16.04 -14.29
CA LEU A 349 17.35 -15.42 -14.13
C LEU A 349 18.26 -15.69 -15.32
N LEU A 350 18.36 -16.96 -15.75
CA LEU A 350 19.18 -17.33 -16.90
C LEU A 350 18.71 -16.60 -18.15
N ARG A 351 17.40 -16.61 -18.43
CA ARG A 351 16.80 -15.88 -19.55
C ARG A 351 17.17 -14.40 -19.50
N GLN A 352 17.10 -13.79 -18.33
CA GLN A 352 17.36 -12.36 -18.17
C GLN A 352 18.85 -12.02 -18.34
N ILE A 353 19.77 -12.83 -17.80
CA ILE A 353 21.22 -12.65 -18.03
C ILE A 353 21.52 -12.74 -19.53
N LEU A 354 20.97 -13.74 -20.23
CA LEU A 354 21.15 -13.88 -21.69
C LEU A 354 20.54 -12.70 -22.45
N CYS A 355 19.37 -12.20 -22.02
CA CYS A 355 18.76 -10.99 -22.59
C CYS A 355 19.68 -9.77 -22.45
N MET A 356 20.31 -9.57 -21.28
CA MET A 356 21.27 -8.48 -21.06
C MET A 356 22.56 -8.67 -21.89
N MET A 357 23.04 -9.90 -22.03
CA MET A 357 24.22 -10.19 -22.87
C MET A 357 23.95 -9.99 -24.37
N ASN A 358 22.68 -10.05 -24.79
CA ASN A 358 22.23 -9.77 -26.16
C ASN A 358 21.88 -8.29 -26.42
N GLN A 359 22.09 -7.39 -25.45
CA GLN A 359 21.90 -5.96 -25.67
C GLN A 359 22.92 -5.42 -26.67
N SER A 360 22.49 -4.48 -27.52
CA SER A 360 23.36 -3.85 -28.52
C SER A 360 24.39 -2.89 -27.94
N TYR A 361 24.26 -2.54 -26.65
CA TYR A 361 25.14 -1.61 -25.96
C TYR A 361 26.37 -2.34 -25.37
N PRO A 362 27.60 -2.03 -25.81
CA PRO A 362 28.78 -2.84 -25.47
C PRO A 362 29.34 -2.57 -24.07
N HIS A 363 29.06 -1.40 -23.47
CA HIS A 363 29.59 -0.99 -22.16
C HIS A 363 28.65 -1.38 -21.01
N LEU A 364 28.22 -2.63 -21.02
CA LEU A 364 27.27 -3.20 -20.06
C LEU A 364 27.89 -4.36 -19.29
N HIS A 365 27.82 -4.29 -17.96
CA HIS A 365 28.14 -5.38 -17.05
C HIS A 365 26.87 -5.83 -16.32
N VAL A 366 26.71 -7.14 -16.10
CA VAL A 366 25.58 -7.69 -15.35
C VAL A 366 26.02 -8.14 -13.96
N PHE A 367 25.39 -7.59 -12.94
CA PHE A 367 25.50 -8.04 -11.56
C PHE A 367 24.26 -8.86 -11.20
N ALA A 368 24.43 -10.16 -11.02
CA ALA A 368 23.34 -11.10 -10.76
C ALA A 368 23.43 -11.70 -9.35
N ALA A 369 22.44 -11.42 -8.52
CA ALA A 369 22.27 -12.02 -7.19
C ALA A 369 21.32 -13.24 -7.28
N VAL A 370 21.88 -14.44 -7.14
CA VAL A 370 21.18 -15.73 -7.15
C VAL A 370 20.72 -16.05 -5.73
N LYS A 371 19.41 -16.25 -5.53
CA LYS A 371 18.80 -16.47 -4.21
C LYS A 371 17.82 -17.64 -4.24
N GLY A 372 17.60 -18.27 -3.09
CA GLY A 372 16.62 -19.37 -2.99
C GLY A 372 16.92 -20.58 -3.89
N VAL A 373 18.19 -20.73 -4.27
CA VAL A 373 18.72 -21.87 -5.00
C VAL A 373 20.00 -22.32 -4.32
N SER A 374 20.34 -23.60 -4.36
CA SER A 374 21.54 -24.11 -3.72
C SER A 374 22.77 -23.87 -4.59
N ALA A 375 23.97 -23.92 -3.98
CA ALA A 375 25.21 -23.72 -4.71
C ALA A 375 25.38 -24.76 -5.82
N GLU A 376 25.01 -26.01 -5.55
CA GLU A 376 25.07 -27.09 -6.53
C GLU A 376 24.08 -26.86 -7.67
N THR A 377 22.86 -26.41 -7.37
CA THR A 377 21.85 -26.13 -8.39
C THR A 377 22.28 -24.98 -9.30
N ALA A 378 22.78 -23.88 -8.71
CA ALA A 378 23.32 -22.75 -9.47
C ALA A 378 24.52 -23.16 -10.33
N ARG A 379 25.44 -23.99 -9.80
CA ARG A 379 26.59 -24.51 -10.54
C ARG A 379 26.17 -25.38 -11.73
N ARG A 380 25.16 -26.23 -11.58
CA ARG A 380 24.74 -27.16 -12.64
C ARG A 380 23.88 -26.50 -13.71
N ILE A 381 23.03 -25.55 -13.33
CA ILE A 381 22.05 -24.95 -14.24
C ILE A 381 22.56 -23.62 -14.81
N LEU A 382 23.03 -22.69 -13.97
CA LEU A 382 23.42 -21.35 -14.45
C LEU A 382 24.81 -21.36 -15.05
N LEU A 383 25.80 -21.87 -14.30
CA LEU A 383 27.21 -21.68 -14.59
C LEU A 383 27.61 -22.12 -16.01
N PRO A 384 27.16 -23.28 -16.56
CA PRO A 384 27.56 -23.71 -17.91
C PRO A 384 27.17 -22.71 -19.01
N HIS A 385 26.09 -21.95 -18.80
CA HIS A 385 25.60 -20.98 -19.77
C HIS A 385 26.16 -19.57 -19.57
N VAL A 386 26.56 -19.22 -18.35
CA VAL A 386 27.06 -17.87 -18.03
C VAL A 386 28.58 -17.79 -17.91
N GLN A 387 29.28 -18.91 -17.75
CA GLN A 387 30.73 -18.96 -17.57
C GLN A 387 31.51 -18.19 -18.66
N PRO A 388 31.18 -18.29 -19.96
CA PRO A 388 31.90 -17.52 -20.98
C PRO A 388 31.80 -16.00 -20.78
N PHE A 389 30.70 -15.51 -20.22
CA PHE A 389 30.51 -14.09 -19.92
C PHE A 389 31.20 -13.67 -18.62
N ILE A 390 31.29 -14.58 -17.64
CA ILE A 390 32.08 -14.39 -16.42
C ILE A 390 33.57 -14.30 -16.78
N ASP A 391 34.06 -15.23 -17.58
CA ASP A 391 35.47 -15.26 -18.04
C ASP A 391 35.82 -14.02 -18.87
N ALA A 392 34.86 -13.51 -19.65
CA ALA A 392 34.99 -12.26 -20.39
C ALA A 392 34.85 -10.99 -19.50
N GLY A 393 34.63 -11.14 -18.19
CA GLY A 393 34.49 -10.02 -17.26
C GLY A 393 33.22 -9.18 -17.48
N ARG A 394 32.16 -9.76 -18.07
CA ARG A 394 30.89 -9.08 -18.38
C ARG A 394 29.74 -9.43 -17.43
N VAL A 395 29.90 -10.50 -16.65
CA VAL A 395 28.91 -10.98 -15.69
C VAL A 395 29.60 -11.24 -14.34
N THR A 396 29.00 -10.76 -13.26
CA THR A 396 29.31 -11.14 -11.89
C THR A 396 28.11 -11.88 -11.31
N LEU A 397 28.28 -13.17 -11.02
CA LEU A 397 27.26 -14.01 -10.41
C LEU A 397 27.57 -14.22 -8.93
N ARG A 398 26.61 -13.95 -8.05
CA ARG A 398 26.77 -14.10 -6.60
C ARG A 398 25.64 -14.90 -6.00
N LEU A 399 25.97 -15.92 -5.21
CA LEU A 399 25.00 -16.65 -4.43
C LEU A 399 24.79 -15.93 -3.10
N CYS A 400 23.57 -15.45 -2.85
CA CYS A 400 23.23 -14.66 -1.68
C CYS A 400 22.03 -15.29 -0.93
N PRO A 401 21.94 -15.14 0.40
CA PRO A 401 20.72 -15.47 1.12
C PRO A 401 19.57 -14.55 0.71
N ASN A 402 18.33 -14.97 0.92
CA ASN A 402 17.16 -14.12 0.74
C ASN A 402 16.87 -13.33 2.03
N ARG A 403 16.68 -12.00 1.93
CA ARG A 403 16.33 -11.14 3.08
C ARG A 403 15.03 -10.37 2.86
N ASN A 404 15.07 -9.33 2.04
CA ASN A 404 13.92 -8.50 1.68
C ASN A 404 14.16 -7.91 0.30
N GLN A 405 13.16 -7.29 -0.33
CA GLN A 405 13.28 -6.83 -1.71
C GLN A 405 14.39 -5.78 -1.91
N LEU A 406 14.48 -4.81 -0.99
CA LEU A 406 15.52 -3.76 -1.01
C LEU A 406 16.92 -4.38 -0.94
N THR A 407 17.21 -5.15 0.11
CA THR A 407 18.51 -5.81 0.29
C THR A 407 18.81 -6.78 -0.84
N ASN A 408 17.80 -7.46 -1.38
CA ASN A 408 18.01 -8.39 -2.48
C ASN A 408 18.53 -7.68 -3.73
N PHE A 409 18.07 -6.46 -4.01
CA PHE A 409 18.66 -5.60 -5.03
C PHE A 409 20.10 -5.18 -4.66
N MET A 410 20.34 -4.72 -3.43
CA MET A 410 21.66 -4.28 -2.99
C MET A 410 22.73 -5.39 -3.06
N ASP A 411 22.35 -6.66 -2.85
CA ASP A 411 23.23 -7.82 -2.95
C ASP A 411 23.90 -8.01 -4.31
N THR A 412 23.33 -7.42 -5.38
CA THR A 412 23.94 -7.43 -6.71
C THR A 412 25.34 -6.80 -6.69
N VAL A 413 25.52 -5.72 -5.93
CA VAL A 413 26.78 -4.95 -5.90
C VAL A 413 27.40 -4.78 -4.52
N ARG A 414 26.74 -5.22 -3.43
CA ARG A 414 27.25 -5.01 -2.05
C ARG A 414 28.68 -5.52 -1.87
N GLY A 415 29.57 -4.66 -1.39
CA GLY A 415 30.97 -5.00 -1.11
C GLY A 415 31.85 -5.11 -2.36
N LEU A 416 31.35 -4.67 -3.52
CA LEU A 416 32.14 -4.54 -4.74
C LEU A 416 32.54 -3.08 -4.96
N ASP A 417 33.65 -2.88 -5.67
CA ASP A 417 34.01 -1.55 -6.16
C ASP A 417 33.11 -1.19 -7.35
N ILE A 418 32.27 -0.17 -7.15
CA ILE A 418 31.32 0.31 -8.15
C ILE A 418 31.78 1.62 -8.81
N SER A 419 32.97 2.13 -8.45
CA SER A 419 33.47 3.44 -8.88
C SER A 419 33.75 3.55 -10.39
N SER A 420 33.81 2.44 -11.10
CA SER A 420 33.97 2.40 -12.56
C SER A 420 32.67 2.56 -13.35
N TYR A 421 31.50 2.46 -12.69
CA TYR A 421 30.18 2.47 -13.34
C TYR A 421 29.49 3.82 -13.17
N ASP A 422 28.87 4.34 -14.22
CA ASP A 422 28.15 5.61 -14.20
C ASP A 422 26.68 5.44 -13.79
N LEU A 423 26.04 4.35 -14.26
CA LEU A 423 24.60 4.11 -14.12
C LEU A 423 24.30 2.66 -13.72
N PHE A 424 23.23 2.46 -12.96
CA PHE A 424 22.78 1.18 -12.42
C PHE A 424 21.31 0.97 -12.80
N ALA A 425 21.01 -0.04 -13.60
CA ALA A 425 19.66 -0.38 -13.99
C ALA A 425 19.08 -1.46 -13.08
N LYS A 426 17.90 -1.21 -12.51
CA LYS A 426 17.07 -2.26 -11.89
C LYS A 426 16.38 -3.05 -12.99
N ILE A 427 16.71 -4.34 -13.06
CA ILE A 427 16.17 -5.25 -14.05
C ILE A 427 15.37 -6.34 -13.34
N ASP A 428 14.05 -6.31 -13.51
CA ASP A 428 13.16 -7.38 -13.05
C ASP A 428 13.45 -8.68 -13.85
N ASP A 429 13.46 -9.81 -13.16
CA ASP A 429 13.85 -11.12 -13.72
C ASP A 429 12.79 -11.72 -14.66
N ASP A 430 11.58 -11.16 -14.67
CA ASP A 430 10.43 -11.69 -15.41
C ASP A 430 9.85 -10.76 -16.47
N ASP A 431 10.47 -9.62 -16.74
CA ASP A 431 10.03 -8.71 -17.81
C ASP A 431 10.80 -8.95 -19.13
N PHE A 432 10.40 -8.26 -20.19
CA PHE A 432 11.08 -8.29 -21.49
C PHE A 432 11.59 -6.90 -21.88
N TYR A 433 12.88 -6.82 -22.20
CA TYR A 433 13.57 -5.58 -22.52
C TYR A 433 13.94 -5.60 -24.00
N ASP A 434 13.76 -4.47 -24.67
CA ASP A 434 14.15 -4.29 -26.06
C ASP A 434 15.66 -4.55 -26.26
N PRO A 435 16.12 -5.14 -27.37
CA PRO A 435 17.55 -5.37 -27.63
C PRO A 435 18.41 -4.11 -27.61
N ASP A 436 17.80 -2.93 -27.82
CA ASP A 436 18.46 -1.63 -27.79
C ASP A 436 18.13 -0.85 -26.51
N TYR A 437 17.58 -1.48 -25.47
CA TYR A 437 17.17 -0.83 -24.21
C TYR A 437 18.29 0.05 -23.63
N PHE A 438 19.49 -0.51 -23.41
CA PHE A 438 20.60 0.25 -22.83
C PHE A 438 21.19 1.29 -23.79
N ARG A 439 21.07 1.09 -25.10
CA ARG A 439 21.46 2.11 -26.09
C ARG A 439 20.53 3.31 -26.01
N HIS A 440 19.22 3.09 -25.94
CA HIS A 440 18.25 4.16 -25.75
C HIS A 440 18.47 4.91 -24.44
N VAL A 441 18.80 4.19 -23.35
CA VAL A 441 19.19 4.80 -22.07
C VAL A 441 20.45 5.65 -22.23
N ALA A 442 21.50 5.14 -22.87
CA ALA A 442 22.74 5.88 -23.07
C ALA A 442 22.52 7.17 -23.88
N ASP A 443 21.77 7.08 -24.98
CA ASP A 443 21.46 8.22 -25.83
C ASP A 443 20.64 9.27 -25.08
N PHE A 444 19.71 8.84 -24.22
CA PHE A 444 18.92 9.75 -23.40
C PHE A 444 19.77 10.42 -22.31
N HIS A 445 20.59 9.65 -21.58
CA HIS A 445 21.47 10.16 -20.53
C HIS A 445 22.55 11.09 -21.07
N ALA A 446 22.97 10.95 -22.32
CA ALA A 446 23.86 11.91 -22.98
C ALA A 446 23.24 13.33 -23.10
N LEU A 447 21.92 13.46 -22.93
CA LEU A 447 21.20 14.74 -22.93
C LEU A 447 20.95 15.30 -21.52
N LEU A 448 21.27 14.53 -20.47
CA LEU A 448 20.99 14.88 -19.08
C LEU A 448 22.24 15.48 -18.39
N PRO A 449 22.08 16.27 -17.31
CA PRO A 449 23.20 16.66 -16.47
C PRO A 449 23.85 15.46 -15.80
N ASP A 450 25.14 15.58 -15.46
CA ASP A 450 25.86 14.49 -14.79
C ASP A 450 25.27 14.12 -13.44
N GLY A 451 25.26 12.83 -13.14
CA GLY A 451 24.70 12.30 -11.91
C GLY A 451 23.18 12.18 -11.91
N TYR A 452 22.50 12.51 -13.01
CA TYR A 452 21.06 12.29 -13.13
C TYR A 452 20.72 10.80 -13.27
N SER A 453 19.60 10.44 -12.68
CA SER A 453 18.90 9.17 -12.86
C SER A 453 17.83 9.30 -13.96
N SER A 454 17.26 8.18 -14.41
CA SER A 454 16.06 8.21 -15.25
C SER A 454 15.07 7.09 -14.91
N CYS A 455 13.80 7.30 -15.23
CA CYS A 455 12.75 6.29 -15.13
C CYS A 455 11.81 6.36 -16.34
N HIS A 456 10.97 5.34 -16.53
CA HIS A 456 9.96 5.32 -17.59
C HIS A 456 8.55 5.57 -17.02
N ARG A 457 7.99 6.76 -17.27
CA ARG A 457 6.66 7.18 -16.78
C ARG A 457 5.60 7.26 -17.90
N GLY A 458 5.77 6.45 -18.95
CA GLY A 458 4.83 6.37 -20.08
C GLY A 458 3.83 5.21 -20.01
N GLU A 459 2.93 5.14 -20.99
CA GLU A 459 2.11 3.94 -21.23
C GLU A 459 3.01 2.73 -21.48
N GLY A 460 2.81 1.66 -20.70
CA GLY A 460 3.54 0.41 -20.84
C GLY A 460 2.70 -0.70 -21.46
N LEU A 461 3.37 -1.69 -22.07
CA LEU A 461 2.75 -2.92 -22.55
C LEU A 461 2.79 -3.99 -21.46
N TRP A 462 1.66 -4.66 -21.24
CA TRP A 462 1.53 -5.78 -20.31
C TRP A 462 1.29 -7.06 -21.10
N LEU A 463 2.10 -8.09 -20.84
CA LEU A 463 1.82 -9.44 -21.32
C LEU A 463 0.85 -10.12 -20.35
N LYS A 464 -0.32 -10.48 -20.86
CA LYS A 464 -1.32 -11.27 -20.15
C LYS A 464 -1.52 -12.63 -20.82
N ARG A 465 -2.03 -13.58 -20.04
CA ARG A 465 -2.44 -14.91 -20.52
C ARG A 465 -3.91 -15.14 -20.19
N HIS A 466 -4.67 -15.54 -21.19
CA HIS A 466 -6.06 -16.01 -21.03
C HIS A 466 -6.14 -17.39 -21.64
N GLU A 467 -6.55 -18.39 -20.84
CA GLU A 467 -6.56 -19.81 -21.24
C GLU A 467 -5.21 -20.31 -21.80
N GLY A 468 -4.10 -19.74 -21.33
CA GLY A 468 -2.74 -20.06 -21.80
C GLY A 468 -2.26 -19.24 -23.00
N TYR A 469 -3.15 -18.57 -23.74
CA TYR A 469 -2.79 -17.74 -24.89
C TYR A 469 -2.19 -16.39 -24.46
N PRO A 470 -1.00 -16.01 -24.95
CA PRO A 470 -0.40 -14.72 -24.66
C PRO A 470 -1.01 -13.60 -25.52
N TYR A 471 -1.28 -12.44 -24.92
CA TYR A 471 -1.64 -11.22 -25.64
C TYR A 471 -1.14 -9.97 -24.90
N LEU A 472 -0.98 -8.88 -25.64
CA LEU A 472 -0.52 -7.60 -25.11
C LEU A 472 -1.69 -6.67 -24.80
N GLU A 473 -1.64 -6.02 -23.65
CA GLU A 473 -2.61 -5.00 -23.23
C GLU A 473 -1.88 -3.72 -22.85
N LYS A 474 -2.42 -2.56 -23.24
CA LYS A 474 -1.90 -1.27 -22.78
C LYS A 474 -2.31 -1.06 -21.33
N SER A 475 -1.36 -0.64 -20.49
CA SER A 475 -1.64 -0.29 -19.10
C SER A 475 -1.59 1.22 -18.90
N PHE A 476 -2.54 1.71 -18.10
CA PHE A 476 -2.59 3.09 -17.61
C PHE A 476 -1.71 3.31 -16.37
N LEU A 477 -1.14 2.25 -15.78
CA LEU A 477 -0.25 2.34 -14.63
C LEU A 477 1.19 2.59 -15.11
N LEU A 478 1.82 3.61 -14.53
CA LEU A 478 3.22 3.99 -14.78
C LEU A 478 4.15 2.78 -14.56
N ALA A 479 5.09 2.55 -15.48
CA ALA A 479 6.09 1.47 -15.41
C ALA A 479 7.21 1.80 -14.39
N LEU A 480 6.83 2.08 -13.14
CA LEU A 480 7.75 2.61 -12.13
C LEU A 480 8.79 1.59 -11.65
N GLY A 481 8.47 0.29 -11.60
CA GLY A 481 9.37 -0.74 -11.04
C GLY A 481 10.51 -1.22 -11.96
N PRO A 482 10.23 -1.71 -13.18
CA PRO A 482 11.21 -2.43 -14.01
C PRO A 482 12.08 -1.56 -14.93
N ALA A 483 12.10 -0.23 -14.77
CA ALA A 483 12.80 0.68 -15.68
C ALA A 483 13.56 1.81 -14.95
N GLN A 484 14.00 1.55 -13.72
CA GLN A 484 14.73 2.54 -12.94
C GLN A 484 16.22 2.48 -13.26
N ILE A 485 16.76 3.59 -13.77
CA ILE A 485 18.18 3.80 -14.07
C ILE A 485 18.73 4.78 -13.03
N MET A 486 19.42 4.26 -12.03
CA MET A 486 20.01 5.03 -10.92
C MET A 486 21.39 5.55 -11.31
N SER A 487 21.72 6.77 -10.90
CA SER A 487 23.09 7.26 -10.96
C SER A 487 23.95 6.62 -9.89
N ARG A 488 25.27 6.65 -10.06
CA ARG A 488 26.22 6.15 -9.06
C ARG A 488 25.96 6.71 -7.66
N ARG A 489 25.66 8.01 -7.56
CA ARG A 489 25.41 8.67 -6.27
C ARG A 489 24.22 8.05 -5.53
N VAL A 490 23.11 7.81 -6.24
CA VAL A 490 21.95 7.11 -5.67
C VAL A 490 22.38 5.74 -5.15
N MET A 491 23.21 5.00 -5.90
CA MET A 491 23.68 3.68 -5.49
C MET A 491 24.59 3.73 -4.26
N GLU A 492 25.49 4.72 -4.18
CA GLU A 492 26.36 4.96 -3.03
C GLU A 492 25.56 5.30 -1.77
N ASP A 493 24.54 6.17 -1.88
CA ASP A 493 23.68 6.54 -0.76
C ASP A 493 22.84 5.34 -0.26
N LEU A 494 22.28 4.54 -1.18
CA LEU A 494 21.56 3.31 -0.83
C LEU A 494 22.46 2.28 -0.12
N LEU A 495 23.71 2.11 -0.59
CA LEU A 495 24.69 1.21 0.05
C LEU A 495 25.10 1.73 1.44
N ALA A 496 25.31 3.04 1.58
CA ALA A 496 25.66 3.65 2.86
C ALA A 496 24.53 3.49 3.89
N TRP A 497 23.28 3.80 3.49
CA TRP A 497 22.13 3.70 4.39
C TRP A 497 21.80 2.27 4.79
N GLU A 498 22.09 1.27 3.96
CA GLU A 498 21.89 -0.13 4.35
C GLU A 498 22.71 -0.49 5.61
N THR A 499 23.85 0.17 5.81
CA THR A 499 24.69 0.01 7.01
C THR A 499 24.34 0.96 8.17
N ASP A 500 23.53 1.99 7.91
CA ASP A 500 23.06 2.97 8.90
C ASP A 500 21.53 2.93 9.04
N ARG A 501 21.07 2.23 10.09
CA ARG A 501 19.64 2.03 10.36
C ARG A 501 18.88 3.33 10.63
N ALA A 502 19.54 4.36 11.17
CA ALA A 502 18.91 5.66 11.41
C ALA A 502 18.71 6.41 10.09
N ALA A 503 19.73 6.43 9.24
CA ALA A 503 19.64 7.02 7.91
C ALA A 503 18.60 6.31 7.03
N MET A 504 18.56 4.97 7.05
CA MET A 504 17.56 4.19 6.31
C MET A 504 16.14 4.43 6.83
N LYS A 505 15.95 4.53 8.15
CA LYS A 505 14.64 4.83 8.74
C LYS A 505 14.15 6.22 8.34
N GLU A 506 15.04 7.21 8.36
CA GLU A 506 14.70 8.57 7.93
C GLU A 506 14.40 8.61 6.42
N ALA A 507 15.18 7.93 5.58
CA ALA A 507 14.89 7.80 4.15
C ALA A 507 13.53 7.14 3.88
N MET A 508 13.21 6.05 4.59
CA MET A 508 11.88 5.42 4.52
C MET A 508 10.76 6.32 5.02
N TYR A 509 11.00 7.13 6.05
CA TYR A 509 10.03 8.11 6.56
C TYR A 509 9.80 9.25 5.56
N ARG A 510 10.85 9.70 4.85
CA ARG A 510 10.72 10.60 3.70
C ARG A 510 9.87 9.95 2.60
N CYS A 511 10.18 8.73 2.19
CA CYS A 511 9.39 7.97 1.21
C CYS A 511 7.91 7.87 1.61
N LEU A 512 7.59 7.61 2.88
CA LEU A 512 6.21 7.64 3.41
C LEU A 512 5.54 8.99 3.24
N ARG A 513 6.25 10.07 3.58
CA ARG A 513 5.74 11.43 3.42
C ARG A 513 5.52 11.80 1.96
N GLN A 514 6.26 11.23 1.02
CA GLN A 514 6.12 11.54 -0.40
C GLN A 514 5.05 10.69 -1.08
N THR A 515 5.07 9.39 -0.84
CA THR A 515 4.31 8.41 -1.64
C THR A 515 3.12 7.82 -0.89
N GLY A 516 3.03 8.00 0.44
CA GLY A 516 2.02 7.35 1.28
C GLY A 516 2.32 5.86 1.58
N PHE A 517 3.40 5.31 1.01
CA PHE A 517 3.81 3.92 1.23
C PHE A 517 4.91 3.83 2.30
N TYR A 518 4.73 2.93 3.26
CA TYR A 518 5.72 2.65 4.31
C TYR A 518 5.72 1.16 4.64
N GLN A 519 6.64 0.42 4.02
CA GLN A 519 6.94 -0.94 4.40
C GLN A 519 8.43 -1.20 4.17
N PHE A 520 9.18 -1.32 5.27
CA PHE A 520 10.62 -1.55 5.20
C PHE A 520 10.91 -2.84 4.42
N GLY A 521 11.75 -2.72 3.39
CA GLY A 521 12.18 -3.86 2.57
C GLY A 521 11.18 -4.37 1.52
N PHE A 522 9.97 -3.81 1.43
CA PHE A 522 8.93 -4.21 0.44
C PHE A 522 8.28 -3.02 -0.28
N ALA A 523 8.89 -1.83 -0.19
CA ALA A 523 8.52 -0.59 -0.89
C ALA A 523 9.75 0.00 -1.62
N GLU A 524 10.65 -0.86 -2.10
CA GLU A 524 11.92 -0.49 -2.69
C GLU A 524 11.77 0.36 -3.95
N ASP A 525 10.76 0.07 -4.79
CA ASP A 525 10.51 0.85 -6.00
C ASP A 525 10.21 2.31 -5.67
N GLN A 526 9.44 2.57 -4.61
CA GLN A 526 9.11 3.90 -4.12
C GLN A 526 10.31 4.56 -3.44
N LEU A 527 11.11 3.79 -2.69
CA LEU A 527 12.33 4.30 -2.07
C LEU A 527 13.35 4.72 -3.14
N PHE A 528 13.65 3.85 -4.10
CA PHE A 528 14.56 4.15 -5.21
C PHE A 528 14.08 5.38 -5.98
N GLN A 529 12.80 5.45 -6.34
CA GLN A 529 12.22 6.60 -7.01
C GLN A 529 12.38 7.89 -6.19
N THR A 530 12.11 7.83 -4.89
CA THR A 530 12.27 8.95 -3.95
C THR A 530 13.71 9.47 -4.01
N VAL A 531 14.69 8.58 -3.81
CA VAL A 531 16.12 8.94 -3.79
C VAL A 531 16.62 9.41 -5.16
N MET A 532 16.18 8.77 -6.24
CA MET A 532 16.51 9.20 -7.60
C MET A 532 16.01 10.63 -7.86
N LEU A 533 14.81 10.97 -7.40
CA LEU A 533 14.30 12.34 -7.54
C LEU A 533 15.09 13.31 -6.65
N GLU A 534 15.56 12.89 -5.47
CA GLU A 534 16.47 13.67 -4.59
C GLU A 534 17.79 14.05 -5.27
N HIS A 535 18.33 13.18 -6.12
CA HIS A 535 19.57 13.44 -6.87
C HIS A 535 19.35 13.93 -8.31
N GLY A 536 18.10 14.13 -8.73
CA GLY A 536 17.71 14.47 -10.09
C GLY A 536 17.37 13.23 -10.92
N CYS A 537 16.13 13.19 -11.43
CA CYS A 537 15.62 12.09 -12.25
C CYS A 537 14.78 12.60 -13.42
N ALA A 538 15.04 12.08 -14.62
CA ALA A 538 14.29 12.44 -15.84
C ALA A 538 13.40 11.29 -16.35
N ASP A 539 12.30 11.62 -17.02
CA ASP A 539 11.44 10.63 -17.66
C ASP A 539 11.89 10.36 -19.11
N ILE A 540 12.22 9.11 -19.42
CA ILE A 540 12.66 8.68 -20.75
C ILE A 540 11.49 8.49 -21.74
N ALA A 541 10.24 8.38 -21.25
CA ALA A 541 9.10 8.07 -22.12
C ALA A 541 8.87 9.07 -23.28
N PRO A 542 8.95 10.41 -23.08
CA PRO A 542 8.80 11.37 -24.17
C PRO A 542 9.91 11.25 -25.22
N TYR A 543 11.14 10.93 -24.79
CA TYR A 543 12.28 10.71 -25.68
C TYR A 543 12.04 9.52 -26.61
N LEU A 544 11.59 8.39 -26.05
CA LEU A 544 11.27 7.18 -26.81
C LEU A 544 10.13 7.43 -27.81
N LYS A 545 9.06 8.10 -27.36
CA LYS A 545 7.90 8.44 -28.19
C LYS A 545 8.30 9.32 -29.37
N LYS A 546 9.16 10.33 -29.17
CA LYS A 546 9.65 11.21 -30.24
C LYS A 546 10.46 10.46 -31.29
N ARG A 547 11.11 9.35 -30.92
CA ARG A 547 11.89 8.50 -31.83
C ARG A 547 11.09 7.33 -32.44
N GLY A 548 9.79 7.23 -32.16
CA GLY A 548 8.95 6.14 -32.67
C GLY A 548 9.25 4.77 -32.03
N ILE A 549 9.87 4.75 -30.85
CA ILE A 549 10.17 3.52 -30.12
C ILE A 549 8.94 3.16 -29.28
N HIS A 550 8.19 2.15 -29.73
CA HIS A 550 6.90 1.77 -29.14
C HIS A 550 6.95 0.55 -28.22
N SER A 551 8.03 -0.22 -28.26
CA SER A 551 8.21 -1.44 -27.46
C SER A 551 9.56 -1.41 -26.74
N HIS A 552 9.73 -0.48 -25.80
CA HIS A 552 10.97 -0.35 -25.03
C HIS A 552 11.07 -1.40 -23.90
N LEU A 553 9.93 -1.74 -23.29
CA LEU A 553 9.79 -2.67 -22.18
C LEU A 553 8.38 -3.28 -22.21
N ILE A 554 8.28 -4.58 -21.95
CA ILE A 554 7.00 -5.29 -21.78
C ILE A 554 6.99 -5.94 -20.40
N MET A 555 5.99 -5.59 -19.59
CA MET A 555 5.82 -6.05 -18.21
C MET A 555 4.96 -7.32 -18.13
N GLN A 556 5.29 -8.25 -17.25
CA GLN A 556 4.44 -9.43 -16.97
C GLN A 556 3.67 -9.28 -15.65
N LYS A 557 2.36 -9.57 -15.64
CA LYS A 557 1.53 -9.60 -14.41
C LYS A 557 1.57 -10.95 -13.69
N SER A 558 1.81 -12.03 -14.44
CA SER A 558 1.43 -13.39 -14.04
C SER A 558 2.44 -14.11 -13.15
N ASN A 559 3.66 -13.59 -12.99
CA ASN A 559 4.69 -14.29 -12.24
C ASN A 559 5.14 -13.46 -11.04
N ALA A 560 5.29 -14.14 -9.91
CA ALA A 560 5.73 -13.56 -8.66
C ALA A 560 7.25 -13.30 -8.73
N SER A 561 7.68 -12.10 -9.10
CA SER A 561 9.08 -11.68 -8.93
C SER A 561 9.39 -11.40 -7.45
N ILE A 562 10.65 -11.57 -7.01
CA ILE A 562 11.11 -11.04 -5.71
C ILE A 562 10.86 -9.56 -5.65
N MET A 563 11.12 -8.85 -6.75
CA MET A 563 11.03 -7.39 -6.84
C MET A 563 9.57 -6.91 -6.75
N ARG A 564 8.62 -7.83 -6.53
CA ARG A 564 7.21 -7.56 -6.21
C ARG A 564 6.74 -8.35 -4.96
N GLY A 565 7.66 -9.00 -4.27
CA GLY A 565 7.49 -9.81 -3.06
C GLY A 565 6.59 -11.06 -3.21
N GLY A 566 6.19 -11.47 -4.41
CA GLY A 566 5.12 -12.47 -4.58
C GLY A 566 5.50 -13.90 -4.16
N THR A 567 6.80 -14.20 -4.01
CA THR A 567 7.33 -15.56 -3.73
C THR A 567 7.72 -15.79 -2.26
N VAL A 568 7.63 -14.77 -1.42
CA VAL A 568 7.97 -14.85 0.01
C VAL A 568 6.74 -15.14 0.85
N SER A 569 6.88 -15.99 1.87
CA SER A 569 5.77 -16.29 2.80
C SER A 569 5.36 -15.04 3.59
N GLU A 570 4.11 -14.99 4.03
CA GLU A 570 3.61 -13.88 4.85
C GLU A 570 4.37 -13.76 6.17
N GLU A 571 4.75 -14.90 6.76
CA GLU A 571 5.61 -14.95 7.96
C GLU A 571 6.98 -14.31 7.70
N PHE A 572 7.63 -14.68 6.59
CA PHE A 572 8.93 -14.11 6.20
C PHE A 572 8.81 -12.59 5.93
N ARG A 573 7.74 -12.15 5.27
CA ARG A 573 7.45 -10.72 5.08
C ARG A 573 7.30 -9.97 6.41
N LYS A 574 6.51 -10.51 7.34
CA LYS A 574 6.30 -9.89 8.66
C LYS A 574 7.60 -9.77 9.45
N MET A 575 8.44 -10.81 9.44
CA MET A 575 9.74 -10.80 10.11
C MET A 575 10.69 -9.74 9.53
N GLN A 576 10.64 -9.52 8.22
CA GLN A 576 11.56 -8.62 7.51
C GLN A 576 11.08 -7.16 7.48
N ASN A 577 9.81 -6.89 7.80
CA ASN A 577 9.23 -5.54 7.89
C ASN A 577 9.86 -4.64 8.99
N GLY A 578 10.64 -5.21 9.92
CA GLY A 578 11.23 -4.50 11.07
C GLY A 578 12.68 -4.03 10.89
N ALA A 579 13.28 -4.17 9.71
CA ALA A 579 14.71 -3.91 9.49
C ALA A 579 15.62 -4.73 10.43
N SER A 580 15.34 -6.03 10.57
CA SER A 580 16.12 -6.90 11.45
C SER A 580 17.58 -7.01 10.95
N THR A 581 18.55 -6.83 11.86
CA THR A 581 19.98 -7.02 11.58
C THR A 581 20.48 -8.39 12.00
N ASP A 582 19.60 -9.22 12.58
CA ASP A 582 19.94 -10.57 12.99
C ASP A 582 20.00 -11.46 11.75
N ALA A 583 21.23 -11.83 11.37
CA ALA A 583 21.54 -12.72 10.26
C ALA A 583 20.86 -14.09 10.37
N GLY A 584 20.40 -14.49 11.58
CA GLY A 584 19.58 -15.68 11.76
C GLY A 584 18.22 -15.63 11.05
N ASN A 585 17.74 -14.43 10.68
CA ASN A 585 16.48 -14.24 9.95
C ASN A 585 16.64 -14.34 8.42
N ASP A 586 17.87 -14.40 7.92
CA ASP A 586 18.15 -14.61 6.51
C ASP A 586 17.72 -16.02 6.10
N GLU A 587 17.14 -16.16 4.91
CA GLU A 587 16.85 -17.47 4.35
C GLU A 587 18.03 -17.94 3.48
N HIS A 588 18.72 -18.96 3.99
CA HIS A 588 19.81 -19.64 3.29
C HIS A 588 19.32 -20.96 2.69
N LEU A 589 19.87 -21.30 1.52
CA LEU A 589 19.72 -22.63 0.93
C LEU A 589 21.09 -23.30 0.85
N VAL A 590 21.24 -24.43 1.54
CA VAL A 590 22.52 -25.15 1.65
C VAL A 590 22.34 -26.61 1.25
N ASP A 591 23.29 -27.13 0.47
CA ASP A 591 23.36 -28.56 0.17
C ASP A 591 24.03 -29.27 1.36
N ILE A 592 23.40 -30.32 1.89
CA ILE A 592 23.91 -31.20 2.94
C ILE A 592 24.27 -32.57 2.36
N ILE A 593 25.43 -33.08 2.75
CA ILE A 593 25.89 -34.45 2.48
C ILE A 593 25.96 -35.19 3.82
N HIS A 594 24.92 -35.95 4.12
CA HIS A 594 24.86 -36.87 5.26
C HIS A 594 25.46 -38.23 4.88
N SER A 595 25.74 -39.10 5.86
CA SER A 595 26.20 -40.48 5.60
C SER A 595 25.18 -41.29 4.80
N ASP A 596 23.89 -41.08 5.10
CA ASP A 596 22.78 -41.89 4.58
C ASP A 596 22.04 -41.23 3.42
N TRP A 597 22.22 -39.93 3.22
CA TRP A 597 21.48 -39.17 2.21
C TRP A 597 22.24 -37.92 1.79
N LYS A 598 21.86 -37.39 0.62
CA LYS A 598 22.24 -36.05 0.19
C LYS A 598 20.97 -35.25 -0.01
N GLY A 599 21.03 -33.96 0.30
CA GLY A 599 19.89 -33.12 0.01
C GLY A 599 20.06 -31.65 0.29
N CYS A 600 18.97 -30.92 0.18
CA CYS A 600 18.94 -29.46 0.23
C CYS A 600 18.17 -28.99 1.45
N MET A 601 18.80 -28.16 2.27
CA MET A 601 18.20 -27.59 3.46
C MET A 601 17.93 -26.11 3.27
N LYS A 602 16.74 -25.68 3.68
CA LYS A 602 16.40 -24.29 3.89
C LYS A 602 16.64 -23.92 5.34
N ILE A 603 17.48 -22.94 5.59
CA ILE A 603 17.80 -22.43 6.92
C ILE A 603 17.24 -21.02 7.06
N SER A 604 16.40 -20.78 8.06
CA SER A 604 15.83 -19.46 8.36
C SER A 604 15.27 -19.43 9.78
N ASN A 605 15.44 -18.32 10.49
CA ASN A 605 14.90 -18.09 11.84
C ASN A 605 15.34 -19.18 12.85
N GLY A 606 16.64 -19.51 12.85
CA GLY A 606 17.19 -20.53 13.74
C GLY A 606 16.70 -21.96 13.47
N ARG A 607 15.99 -22.21 12.36
CA ARG A 607 15.48 -23.53 11.97
C ARG A 607 16.04 -23.94 10.61
N ALA A 608 16.35 -25.23 10.47
CA ALA A 608 16.72 -25.87 9.23
C ALA A 608 15.62 -26.86 8.83
N ILE A 609 15.18 -26.83 7.57
CA ILE A 609 14.15 -27.71 7.01
C ILE A 609 14.67 -28.34 5.73
N ARG A 610 14.61 -29.68 5.65
CA ARG A 610 14.95 -30.41 4.43
C ARG A 610 13.87 -30.23 3.38
N LEU A 611 14.29 -29.89 2.16
CA LEU A 611 13.38 -29.62 1.03
C LEU A 611 13.14 -30.82 0.13
N ASP A 612 14.07 -31.78 0.09
CA ASP A 612 14.13 -32.83 -0.94
C ASP A 612 13.94 -34.25 -0.39
N GLY A 613 13.05 -34.40 0.59
CA GLY A 613 12.76 -35.69 1.20
C GLY A 613 11.69 -35.57 2.29
N PRO A 614 11.67 -36.50 3.27
CA PRO A 614 10.89 -36.31 4.49
C PRO A 614 11.23 -34.94 5.08
N ARG A 615 10.22 -34.22 5.58
CA ARG A 615 10.40 -32.91 6.20
C ARG A 615 11.13 -33.07 7.54
N ASP A 616 12.44 -33.28 7.44
CA ASP A 616 13.36 -33.34 8.56
C ASP A 616 13.70 -31.91 8.95
N GLU A 617 13.45 -31.59 10.22
CA GLU A 617 13.69 -30.27 10.76
C GLU A 617 14.68 -30.33 11.92
N ALA A 618 15.41 -29.24 12.11
CA ALA A 618 16.42 -29.10 13.13
C ALA A 618 16.51 -27.67 13.64
N ASP A 619 16.86 -27.50 14.91
CA ASP A 619 17.34 -26.23 15.44
C ASP A 619 18.76 -25.97 14.93
N VAL A 620 19.02 -24.76 14.47
CA VAL A 620 20.35 -24.31 14.07
C VAL A 620 21.07 -23.81 15.32
N LEU A 621 21.98 -24.61 15.85
CA LEU A 621 22.78 -24.25 17.02
C LEU A 621 23.94 -23.31 16.64
N SER A 622 24.48 -23.48 15.44
CA SER A 622 25.54 -22.62 14.89
C SER A 622 25.52 -22.65 13.38
N LEU A 623 25.68 -21.47 12.75
CA LEU A 623 25.86 -21.30 11.32
C LEU A 623 27.04 -20.35 11.11
N THR A 624 28.14 -20.88 10.59
CA THR A 624 29.33 -20.10 10.23
C THR A 624 29.63 -20.27 8.74
N GLY A 625 30.55 -19.46 8.20
CA GLY A 625 30.99 -19.61 6.81
C GLY A 625 31.70 -20.93 6.51
N VAL A 626 32.03 -21.74 7.53
CA VAL A 626 32.84 -22.96 7.44
C VAL A 626 32.12 -24.19 8.01
N GLU A 627 31.24 -24.02 9.00
CA GLU A 627 30.56 -25.12 9.69
C GLU A 627 29.10 -24.79 10.02
N ILE A 628 28.26 -25.83 10.06
CA ILE A 628 26.86 -25.78 10.52
C ILE A 628 26.66 -26.85 11.58
N THR A 629 26.11 -26.49 12.73
CA THR A 629 25.68 -27.43 13.76
C THR A 629 24.17 -27.41 13.89
N LEU A 630 23.55 -28.57 13.68
CA LEU A 630 22.11 -28.77 13.68
C LEU A 630 21.72 -29.72 14.82
N LYS A 631 20.67 -29.38 15.56
CA LYS A 631 19.99 -30.29 16.50
C LYS A 631 18.71 -30.77 15.85
N TRP A 632 18.75 -31.94 15.25
CA TRP A 632 17.60 -32.58 14.62
C TRP A 632 16.53 -32.91 15.65
N ASP A 633 15.28 -32.62 15.30
CA ASP A 633 14.11 -32.91 16.13
C ASP A 633 13.97 -34.42 16.42
N LYS A 634 14.52 -35.25 15.53
CA LYS A 634 14.35 -36.71 15.52
C LYS A 634 15.51 -37.51 16.12
N TRP A 635 16.77 -37.06 15.98
CA TRP A 635 17.92 -37.91 16.29
C TRP A 635 19.16 -37.19 16.86
N GLY A 636 19.02 -35.93 17.27
CA GLY A 636 20.03 -35.24 18.07
C GLY A 636 20.96 -34.31 17.29
N VAL A 637 22.14 -34.03 17.85
CA VAL A 637 23.03 -32.98 17.34
C VAL A 637 24.06 -33.54 16.35
N GLU A 638 24.19 -32.88 15.21
CA GLU A 638 25.15 -33.17 14.16
C GLU A 638 25.84 -31.90 13.68
N THR A 639 27.11 -32.04 13.30
CA THR A 639 27.92 -30.94 12.77
C THR A 639 28.40 -31.28 11.37
N PHE A 640 28.30 -30.30 10.48
CA PHE A 640 28.65 -30.39 9.08
C PHE A 640 29.71 -29.34 8.74
N THR A 641 30.68 -29.72 7.91
CA THR A 641 31.78 -28.83 7.47
C THR A 641 31.63 -28.51 5.99
N LYS A 642 31.82 -27.23 5.64
CA LYS A 642 31.71 -26.74 4.27
C LYS A 642 32.84 -27.29 3.40
N MET A 643 32.47 -27.77 2.23
CA MET A 643 33.37 -28.23 1.19
C MET A 643 33.77 -27.09 0.25
N GLU A 644 34.82 -27.32 -0.54
CA GLU A 644 35.24 -26.40 -1.60
C GLU A 644 34.13 -26.16 -2.63
N GLU A 645 33.32 -27.20 -2.91
CA GLU A 645 32.15 -27.07 -3.79
C GLU A 645 30.93 -26.41 -3.10
N GLY A 646 31.06 -25.92 -1.87
CA GLY A 646 30.04 -25.15 -1.16
C GLY A 646 28.97 -25.95 -0.42
N ALA A 647 28.88 -27.26 -0.66
CA ALA A 647 28.03 -28.18 0.13
C ALA A 647 28.62 -28.42 1.53
N TYR A 648 27.80 -28.72 2.53
CA TYR A 648 28.24 -29.06 3.88
C TYR A 648 28.15 -30.57 4.10
N ARG A 649 29.25 -31.20 4.51
CA ARG A 649 29.34 -32.64 4.72
C ARG A 649 29.37 -32.97 6.20
N LEU A 650 28.61 -34.00 6.60
CA LEU A 650 28.58 -34.50 7.97
C LEU A 650 29.98 -34.87 8.45
N ARG A 651 30.36 -34.36 9.63
CA ARG A 651 31.57 -34.75 10.31
C ARG A 651 31.42 -36.18 10.82
N LYS A 652 32.30 -37.09 10.42
CA LYS A 652 32.29 -38.47 10.93
C LYS A 652 32.44 -38.45 12.45
N LYS A 653 31.47 -39.03 13.18
CA LYS A 653 31.58 -39.29 14.62
C LYS A 653 32.69 -40.31 14.85
N GLU A 654 33.67 -39.99 15.70
CA GLU A 654 34.39 -41.02 16.45
C GLU A 654 33.39 -41.76 17.36
N GLU A 655 33.62 -43.06 17.52
CA GLU A 655 32.70 -44.10 17.96
C GLU A 655 31.94 -43.81 19.26
N ALA A 656 30.61 -43.99 19.25
CA ALA A 656 29.82 -44.35 20.43
C ALA A 656 28.49 -45.04 20.03
N ALA A 657 28.60 -46.35 19.79
CA ALA A 657 27.75 -47.47 20.25
C ALA A 657 26.21 -47.39 20.33
N PHE A 658 25.59 -48.43 19.72
CA PHE A 658 24.30 -49.10 20.03
C PHE A 658 23.01 -48.36 19.61
N LEU A 659 22.05 -48.89 18.82
CA LEU A 659 21.55 -50.28 18.61
C LEU A 659 20.95 -50.47 17.20
N GLN A 660 20.93 -51.73 16.76
CA GLN A 660 20.44 -52.24 15.46
C GLN A 660 18.90 -52.39 15.37
N SER A 661 18.33 -51.93 14.24
CA SER A 661 17.36 -52.49 13.21
C SER A 661 16.19 -53.47 13.60
N PRO A 662 15.18 -53.85 12.73
CA PRO A 662 14.90 -53.57 11.29
C PRO A 662 13.36 -53.38 10.94
N PRO A 663 12.75 -53.79 9.78
CA PRO A 663 11.95 -52.91 8.88
C PRO A 663 10.44 -53.25 8.74
N HIS A 664 9.52 -52.28 8.66
CA HIS A 664 8.11 -52.59 8.37
C HIS A 664 7.43 -51.66 7.37
N ALA A 665 6.74 -52.29 6.41
CA ALA A 665 6.05 -51.67 5.29
C ALA A 665 5.05 -50.60 5.73
N SER A 666 5.15 -49.41 5.14
CA SER A 666 4.22 -48.32 5.35
C SER A 666 2.98 -48.50 4.47
N SER A 667 1.79 -48.56 5.06
CA SER A 667 0.52 -48.46 4.32
C SER A 667 0.05 -47.01 4.33
N LEU A 668 -0.14 -46.42 3.15
CA LEU A 668 -0.73 -45.09 3.00
C LEU A 668 -2.24 -45.25 2.77
N ILE A 669 -3.05 -44.64 3.64
CA ILE A 669 -4.50 -44.57 3.48
C ILE A 669 -4.95 -43.12 3.46
N HIS A 670 -6.13 -42.84 2.91
CA HIS A 670 -6.66 -41.47 2.85
C HIS A 670 -7.77 -41.27 3.89
N LEU A 671 -7.59 -40.24 4.73
CA LEU A 671 -8.56 -39.76 5.69
C LEU A 671 -9.38 -38.62 5.10
N ARG A 672 -10.69 -38.68 5.28
CA ARG A 672 -11.63 -37.60 4.92
C ARG A 672 -12.27 -37.06 6.19
N GLN A 673 -12.03 -35.78 6.47
CA GLN A 673 -12.66 -35.01 7.56
C GLN A 673 -13.47 -33.87 6.93
N GLN A 674 -14.32 -33.20 7.73
CA GLN A 674 -15.23 -32.17 7.22
C GLN A 674 -14.49 -30.98 6.59
N ASP A 675 -13.38 -30.56 7.19
CA ASP A 675 -12.67 -29.34 6.79
C ASP A 675 -11.34 -29.64 6.09
N TRP A 676 -10.95 -30.92 6.00
CA TRP A 676 -9.72 -31.32 5.35
C TRP A 676 -9.74 -32.77 4.86
N THR A 677 -8.87 -33.05 3.90
CA THR A 677 -8.55 -34.40 3.43
C THR A 677 -7.05 -34.59 3.52
N ASP A 678 -6.62 -35.75 3.99
CA ASP A 678 -5.19 -36.01 4.15
C ASP A 678 -4.85 -37.48 3.93
N GLY A 679 -3.61 -37.77 3.58
CA GLY A 679 -3.07 -39.11 3.69
C GLY A 679 -2.63 -39.39 5.13
N LEU A 680 -2.86 -40.60 5.62
CA LEU A 680 -2.29 -41.11 6.86
C LEU A 680 -1.34 -42.25 6.49
N CYS A 681 -0.05 -42.04 6.74
CA CYS A 681 0.97 -43.06 6.61
C CYS A 681 1.03 -43.86 7.91
N ILE A 682 0.69 -45.14 7.86
CA ILE A 682 0.76 -46.05 9.00
C ILE A 682 2.07 -46.82 8.94
N THR A 683 2.87 -46.73 9.99
CA THR A 683 4.11 -47.50 10.19
C THR A 683 4.04 -48.19 11.55
N GLY A 684 3.89 -49.51 11.58
CA GLY A 684 3.64 -50.26 12.81
C GLY A 684 2.28 -49.90 13.43
N ASN A 685 2.25 -49.56 14.72
CA ASN A 685 1.05 -49.07 15.43
C ASN A 685 0.94 -47.54 15.44
N ARG A 686 1.66 -46.82 14.57
CA ARG A 686 1.66 -45.34 14.51
C ARG A 686 1.16 -44.86 13.17
N GLY A 687 0.23 -43.91 13.18
CA GLY A 687 -0.25 -43.19 12.01
C GLY A 687 0.25 -41.75 12.03
N LYS A 688 0.72 -41.24 10.90
CA LYS A 688 1.10 -39.84 10.74
C LYS A 688 0.44 -39.24 9.49
N ARG A 689 -0.18 -38.07 9.64
CA ARG A 689 -0.77 -37.34 8.52
C ARG A 689 0.31 -36.80 7.57
N LEU A 690 0.00 -36.70 6.27
CA LEU A 690 0.95 -36.26 5.24
C LEU A 690 1.03 -34.73 5.15
N ASN A 691 -0.12 -34.06 5.18
CA ASN A 691 -0.22 -32.62 4.98
C ASN A 691 -0.17 -31.81 6.29
N CYS A 692 -0.26 -32.47 7.44
CA CYS A 692 -0.01 -31.86 8.75
C CYS A 692 0.79 -32.81 9.65
N ASN A 693 1.51 -32.26 10.63
CA ASN A 693 2.54 -33.00 11.37
C ASN A 693 1.98 -33.88 12.50
N ASP A 694 0.67 -34.15 12.48
CA ASP A 694 -0.04 -34.81 13.58
C ASP A 694 0.09 -36.32 13.49
N GLY A 695 0.48 -36.90 14.62
CA GLY A 695 0.68 -38.32 14.82
C GLY A 695 -0.28 -38.88 15.86
N GLY A 696 -0.54 -40.17 15.76
CA GLY A 696 -1.34 -40.88 16.74
C GLY A 696 -1.04 -42.38 16.75
N GLU A 697 -1.35 -43.02 17.87
CA GLU A 697 -1.36 -44.46 17.96
C GLU A 697 -2.59 -45.02 17.23
N ILE A 698 -2.36 -46.01 16.37
CA ILE A 698 -3.42 -46.79 15.72
C ILE A 698 -3.93 -47.81 16.73
N LEU A 699 -5.08 -47.51 17.32
CA LEU A 699 -5.74 -48.33 18.33
C LEU A 699 -6.57 -49.47 17.69
N GLU A 700 -7.05 -49.26 16.46
CA GLU A 700 -7.78 -50.27 15.68
C GLU A 700 -7.58 -49.97 14.19
N TYR A 701 -7.31 -50.97 13.36
CA TYR A 701 -7.23 -50.81 11.91
C TYR A 701 -7.75 -52.06 11.19
N SER A 702 -8.80 -51.87 10.39
CA SER A 702 -9.47 -52.91 9.60
C SER A 702 -10.03 -52.32 8.31
N ASP A 703 -10.46 -53.18 7.37
CA ASP A 703 -11.11 -52.77 6.12
C ASP A 703 -12.45 -52.04 6.31
N LYS A 704 -12.96 -51.95 7.54
CA LYS A 704 -14.22 -51.26 7.84
C LYS A 704 -14.04 -50.05 8.74
N LYS A 705 -13.02 -50.05 9.59
CA LYS A 705 -12.87 -49.12 10.72
C LYS A 705 -11.42 -48.88 11.07
N LEU A 706 -11.09 -47.64 11.38
CA LEU A 706 -9.79 -47.17 11.84
C LEU A 706 -10.00 -46.31 13.09
N VAL A 707 -9.26 -46.55 14.16
CA VAL A 707 -9.32 -45.78 15.40
C VAL A 707 -7.93 -45.27 15.72
N ILE A 708 -7.79 -43.96 15.91
CA ILE A 708 -6.52 -43.28 16.16
C ILE A 708 -6.61 -42.58 17.51
N GLY A 709 -5.69 -42.89 18.42
CA GLY A 709 -5.40 -42.09 19.61
C GLY A 709 -4.36 -41.04 19.24
N TRP A 710 -4.79 -39.84 18.89
CA TRP A 710 -3.88 -38.74 18.52
C TRP A 710 -3.08 -38.27 19.73
N ASP A 711 -1.81 -37.95 19.50
CA ASP A 711 -0.86 -37.57 20.55
C ASP A 711 -1.29 -36.32 21.35
N TYR A 712 -2.08 -35.46 20.72
CA TYR A 712 -2.48 -34.17 21.30
C TYR A 712 -4.00 -33.95 21.31
N TRP A 713 -4.79 -34.83 20.66
CA TRP A 713 -6.19 -34.53 20.29
C TRP A 713 -7.20 -35.57 20.79
N GLY A 714 -6.75 -36.57 21.56
CA GLY A 714 -7.59 -37.64 22.03
C GLY A 714 -7.92 -38.67 20.93
N LYS A 715 -8.99 -39.42 21.14
CA LYS A 715 -9.32 -40.60 20.31
C LYS A 715 -10.34 -40.26 19.22
N GLU A 716 -10.02 -40.56 17.96
CA GLU A 716 -10.91 -40.42 16.81
C GLU A 716 -11.14 -41.76 16.11
N THR A 717 -12.33 -41.94 15.52
CA THR A 717 -12.71 -43.13 14.75
C THR A 717 -13.07 -42.72 13.32
N PHE A 718 -12.67 -43.53 12.35
CA PHE A 718 -12.91 -43.38 10.93
C PHE A 718 -13.50 -44.69 10.37
N LEU A 719 -14.45 -44.61 9.46
CA LEU A 719 -15.08 -45.76 8.78
C LEU A 719 -14.72 -45.76 7.31
N ARG A 720 -14.35 -46.93 6.78
CA ARG A 720 -14.05 -47.08 5.35
C ARG A 720 -15.35 -47.04 4.55
N ARG A 721 -15.39 -46.21 3.50
CA ARG A 721 -16.52 -46.10 2.57
C ARG A 721 -16.20 -46.82 1.25
N GLU A 722 -17.19 -46.94 0.37
CA GLU A 722 -17.07 -47.60 -0.94
C GLU A 722 -16.06 -46.94 -1.88
N ASP A 723 -15.73 -45.66 -1.64
CA ASP A 723 -14.69 -44.91 -2.34
C ASP A 723 -13.26 -45.29 -1.92
N GLY A 724 -13.10 -46.26 -1.02
CA GLY A 724 -11.83 -46.74 -0.51
C GLY A 724 -11.21 -45.88 0.58
N ASN A 725 -11.78 -44.70 0.89
CA ASN A 725 -11.26 -43.76 1.89
C ASN A 725 -11.85 -44.03 3.29
N TYR A 726 -11.13 -43.61 4.32
CA TYR A 726 -11.58 -43.66 5.72
C TYR A 726 -12.15 -42.30 6.13
N TRP A 727 -13.46 -42.26 6.32
CA TRP A 727 -14.19 -41.04 6.65
C TRP A 727 -14.38 -40.93 8.17
N PHE A 728 -14.17 -39.74 8.74
CA PHE A 728 -14.39 -39.50 10.16
C PHE A 728 -15.79 -39.98 10.56
N SER A 729 -15.84 -40.94 11.47
CA SER A 729 -17.02 -41.79 11.64
C SER A 729 -18.12 -41.09 12.40
N SER A 730 -17.75 -40.30 13.41
CA SER A 730 -18.56 -39.26 14.06
C SER A 730 -18.23 -39.07 15.55
N TYR A 731 -18.30 -37.80 15.95
CA TYR A 731 -18.45 -37.30 17.32
C TYR A 731 -17.28 -37.50 18.31
N SER A 732 -16.86 -36.42 18.97
CA SER A 732 -15.87 -36.42 20.06
C SER A 732 -16.22 -35.35 21.09
N PHE A 733 -16.06 -35.69 22.37
CA PHE A 733 -16.23 -34.79 23.51
C PHE A 733 -14.90 -34.66 24.26
N MET A 734 -14.47 -33.42 24.51
CA MET A 734 -13.24 -33.12 25.28
C MET A 734 -13.56 -32.11 26.37
N ALA A 735 -13.39 -32.51 27.63
CA ALA A 735 -13.45 -31.63 28.79
C ALA A 735 -12.04 -31.16 29.19
N PRO A 736 -11.89 -29.97 29.78
CA PRO A 736 -10.60 -29.50 30.30
C PRO A 736 -10.18 -30.28 31.56
N ASP A 737 -8.88 -30.52 31.74
CA ASP A 737 -8.36 -31.25 32.90
C ASP A 737 -8.52 -30.46 34.20
N SER A 738 -9.34 -30.99 35.12
CA SER A 738 -9.32 -30.73 36.58
C SER A 738 -9.34 -29.27 37.11
N SER A 739 -9.77 -28.28 36.32
CA SER A 739 -9.95 -26.91 36.85
C SER A 739 -11.31 -26.77 37.53
N ILE A 740 -11.35 -26.59 38.85
CA ILE A 740 -12.57 -26.19 39.57
C ILE A 740 -12.93 -24.75 39.16
N ALA A 741 -13.96 -24.59 38.34
CA ALA A 741 -14.50 -23.28 37.95
C ALA A 741 -16.02 -23.20 38.15
N ASP A 742 -16.51 -21.97 38.38
CA ASP A 742 -17.94 -21.66 38.45
C ASP A 742 -18.55 -21.38 37.05
N GLU A 743 -17.71 -21.10 36.05
CA GLU A 743 -18.08 -20.62 34.70
C GLU A 743 -17.38 -21.45 33.63
N TYR A 744 -18.13 -22.01 32.68
CA TYR A 744 -17.58 -22.76 31.54
C TYR A 744 -18.15 -22.30 30.21
N VAL A 745 -17.35 -22.49 29.16
CA VAL A 745 -17.79 -22.34 27.77
C VAL A 745 -17.85 -23.72 27.13
N ILE A 746 -18.96 -24.07 26.48
CA ILE A 746 -19.12 -25.31 25.70
C ILE A 746 -19.17 -24.94 24.22
N ALA A 747 -18.17 -25.35 23.44
CA ALA A 747 -18.03 -24.99 22.03
C ALA A 747 -18.41 -26.15 21.09
N LEU A 748 -19.40 -25.91 20.22
CA LEU A 748 -19.72 -26.75 19.08
C LEU A 748 -18.82 -26.34 17.88
N CYS A 749 -18.36 -27.31 17.07
CA CYS A 749 -17.47 -27.13 15.90
C CYS A 749 -15.99 -26.80 16.19
N GLY A 750 -15.24 -27.75 16.75
CA GLY A 750 -13.79 -27.61 16.93
C GLY A 750 -12.93 -28.00 15.71
N ALA A 751 -12.68 -27.10 14.76
CA ALA A 751 -11.52 -27.20 13.87
C ALA A 751 -10.21 -26.92 14.66
N PRO A 752 -9.06 -27.53 14.31
CA PRO A 752 -7.85 -27.54 15.15
C PRO A 752 -6.98 -26.26 15.14
N GLU A 753 -7.55 -25.06 15.01
CA GLU A 753 -6.74 -23.81 15.02
C GLU A 753 -7.46 -22.58 15.59
N LYS A 754 -7.82 -22.53 16.88
CA LYS A 754 -8.51 -21.31 17.40
C LYS A 754 -8.07 -20.91 18.83
N PRO A 755 -7.07 -20.00 18.97
CA PRO A 755 -6.61 -19.43 20.25
C PRO A 755 -7.65 -18.55 20.99
N TRP A 756 -8.74 -18.13 20.35
CA TRP A 756 -9.62 -17.09 20.88
C TRP A 756 -10.65 -17.55 21.91
N LEU A 757 -11.01 -18.84 21.98
CA LEU A 757 -11.82 -19.31 23.12
C LEU A 757 -11.00 -19.27 24.42
N HIS A 758 -9.67 -19.39 24.32
CA HIS A 758 -8.77 -19.23 25.46
C HIS A 758 -8.68 -17.77 25.93
N SER A 759 -8.90 -16.77 25.06
CA SER A 759 -8.88 -15.36 25.47
C SER A 759 -10.06 -14.98 26.37
N THR A 760 -11.10 -15.81 26.46
CA THR A 760 -12.20 -15.63 27.44
C THR A 760 -11.76 -15.84 28.89
N GLY A 761 -10.61 -16.45 29.13
CA GLY A 761 -10.09 -16.76 30.47
C GLY A 761 -10.85 -17.85 31.22
N ARG A 762 -11.78 -18.56 30.58
CA ARG A 762 -12.64 -19.60 31.19
C ARG A 762 -12.31 -21.00 30.65
N PRO A 763 -12.50 -22.08 31.41
CA PRO A 763 -12.32 -23.43 30.91
C PRO A 763 -13.33 -23.77 29.81
N VAL A 764 -12.85 -24.45 28.75
CA VAL A 764 -13.62 -24.69 27.53
C VAL A 764 -13.81 -26.19 27.31
N VAL A 765 -15.07 -26.63 27.24
CA VAL A 765 -15.47 -27.97 26.79
C VAL A 765 -15.64 -27.92 25.27
N ARG A 766 -15.07 -28.89 24.56
CA ARG A 766 -15.07 -28.94 23.10
C ARG A 766 -15.85 -30.14 22.60
N ILE A 767 -16.77 -29.89 21.68
CA ILE A 767 -17.57 -30.91 21.02
C ILE A 767 -17.28 -30.85 19.52
N ARG A 768 -16.76 -31.95 18.97
CA ARG A 768 -16.66 -32.13 17.52
C ARG A 768 -17.68 -33.17 17.09
N TYR A 769 -18.22 -33.01 15.90
CA TYR A 769 -19.15 -33.95 15.30
C TYR A 769 -19.09 -33.77 13.78
N SER A 770 -19.55 -34.78 13.04
CA SER A 770 -19.72 -34.65 11.58
C SER A 770 -20.96 -33.81 11.32
N SER A 771 -20.81 -32.60 10.73
CA SER A 771 -21.92 -31.66 10.57
C SER A 771 -23.13 -32.29 9.89
N TRP A 772 -22.92 -33.06 8.82
CA TRP A 772 -23.93 -33.72 7.97
C TRP A 772 -24.93 -34.64 8.70
N ASN A 773 -24.77 -34.85 10.01
CA ASN A 773 -25.68 -35.65 10.82
C ASN A 773 -25.83 -35.13 12.28
N LEU A 774 -25.99 -33.81 12.47
CA LEU A 774 -26.12 -33.17 13.79
C LEU A 774 -27.20 -33.81 14.68
N GLU A 775 -28.34 -34.20 14.11
CA GLU A 775 -29.45 -34.84 14.84
C GLU A 775 -29.02 -36.15 15.51
N ASP A 776 -28.26 -37.00 14.80
CA ASP A 776 -27.75 -38.28 15.30
C ASP A 776 -26.74 -38.12 16.45
N HIS A 777 -26.13 -36.94 16.60
CA HIS A 777 -25.16 -36.66 17.66
C HIS A 777 -25.71 -35.82 18.79
N LEU A 778 -26.90 -35.22 18.63
CA LEU A 778 -27.47 -34.35 19.65
C LEU A 778 -27.71 -35.10 20.97
N ASP A 779 -28.09 -36.37 20.91
CA ASP A 779 -28.29 -37.17 22.11
C ASP A 779 -26.95 -37.57 22.78
N ASN A 780 -25.90 -37.81 22.00
CA ASN A 780 -24.54 -37.98 22.53
C ASN A 780 -24.03 -36.69 23.20
N MET A 781 -24.25 -35.53 22.56
CA MET A 781 -23.94 -34.22 23.12
C MET A 781 -24.64 -33.99 24.45
N LYS A 782 -25.95 -34.26 24.51
CA LYS A 782 -26.73 -34.15 25.75
C LYS A 782 -26.13 -35.04 26.83
N ARG A 783 -25.93 -36.33 26.54
CA ARG A 783 -25.38 -37.29 27.51
C ARG A 783 -24.07 -36.79 28.09
N ASP A 784 -23.10 -36.48 27.24
CA ASP A 784 -21.73 -36.17 27.70
C ASP A 784 -21.65 -34.82 28.42
N ILE A 785 -22.44 -33.82 28.00
CA ILE A 785 -22.54 -32.55 28.74
C ILE A 785 -23.14 -32.79 30.13
N LEU A 786 -24.19 -33.62 30.24
CA LEU A 786 -24.82 -33.91 31.53
C LEU A 786 -23.89 -34.71 32.44
N GLU A 787 -23.13 -35.67 31.90
CA GLU A 787 -22.10 -36.41 32.65
C GLU A 787 -20.98 -35.48 33.13
N PHE A 788 -20.51 -34.57 32.27
CA PHE A 788 -19.54 -33.55 32.65
C PHE A 788 -20.05 -32.65 33.78
N LEU A 789 -21.31 -32.17 33.71
CA LEU A 789 -21.89 -31.35 34.77
C LEU A 789 -22.12 -32.16 36.06
N ALA A 790 -22.43 -33.46 35.97
CA ALA A 790 -22.49 -34.34 37.14
C ALA A 790 -21.13 -34.47 37.83
N ALA A 791 -20.05 -34.56 37.05
CA ALA A 791 -18.68 -34.59 37.55
C ALA A 791 -18.19 -33.21 38.05
N THR A 792 -18.92 -32.13 37.75
CA THR A 792 -18.51 -30.74 38.02
C THR A 792 -19.60 -29.98 38.82
N PRO A 793 -19.89 -30.37 40.06
CA PRO A 793 -21.00 -29.82 40.85
C PRO A 793 -20.87 -28.32 41.19
N HIS A 794 -19.68 -27.74 40.98
CA HIS A 794 -19.40 -26.32 41.20
C HIS A 794 -19.80 -25.43 40.01
N ALA A 795 -20.07 -26.00 38.84
CA ALA A 795 -20.49 -25.25 37.67
C ALA A 795 -21.81 -24.51 37.95
N LYS A 796 -21.81 -23.17 37.84
CA LYS A 796 -23.00 -22.33 38.06
C LYS A 796 -23.51 -21.70 36.77
N ARG A 797 -22.63 -21.45 35.79
CA ARG A 797 -22.95 -20.71 34.57
C ARG A 797 -22.26 -21.34 33.36
N ILE A 798 -23.04 -21.58 32.30
CA ILE A 798 -22.57 -22.23 31.07
C ILE A 798 -22.91 -21.35 29.88
N LEU A 799 -21.93 -21.09 29.03
CA LEU A 799 -22.12 -20.41 27.75
C LEU A 799 -21.94 -21.42 26.60
N LEU A 800 -22.98 -21.67 25.82
CA LEU A 800 -22.94 -22.53 24.64
C LEU A 800 -22.56 -21.68 23.42
N ALA A 801 -21.45 -22.01 22.78
CA ALA A 801 -20.91 -21.26 21.64
C ALA A 801 -20.89 -22.13 20.37
N GLY A 802 -21.27 -21.54 19.24
CA GLY A 802 -21.32 -22.23 17.95
C GLY A 802 -21.48 -21.28 16.76
N ARG A 803 -21.42 -21.84 15.55
CA ARG A 803 -21.73 -21.14 14.30
C ARG A 803 -23.24 -20.87 14.18
N ALA A 804 -23.60 -19.97 13.28
CA ALA A 804 -24.97 -19.66 12.88
C ALA A 804 -25.87 -20.92 12.71
N GLU A 805 -25.39 -21.90 11.93
CA GLU A 805 -26.07 -23.17 11.67
C GLU A 805 -26.24 -24.09 12.90
N GLU A 806 -25.56 -23.81 14.01
CA GLU A 806 -25.56 -24.63 15.24
C GLU A 806 -26.42 -24.02 16.35
N ALA A 807 -27.05 -22.86 16.09
CA ALA A 807 -27.83 -22.12 17.08
C ALA A 807 -28.98 -22.96 17.67
N VAL A 808 -29.64 -23.77 16.84
CA VAL A 808 -30.73 -24.66 17.26
C VAL A 808 -30.24 -25.77 18.19
N ALA A 809 -29.10 -26.37 17.90
CA ALA A 809 -28.50 -27.37 18.78
C ALA A 809 -28.08 -26.75 20.13
N CYS A 810 -27.47 -25.56 20.11
CA CYS A 810 -27.14 -24.82 21.33
C CYS A 810 -28.39 -24.57 22.20
N LEU A 811 -29.51 -24.17 21.58
CA LEU A 811 -30.79 -23.97 22.28
C LEU A 811 -31.34 -25.26 22.92
N LEU A 812 -31.30 -26.37 22.19
CA LEU A 812 -31.76 -27.67 22.69
C LEU A 812 -30.89 -28.17 23.85
N LEU A 813 -29.57 -27.99 23.75
CA LEU A 813 -28.62 -28.35 24.82
C LEU A 813 -28.80 -27.46 26.05
N ALA A 814 -28.96 -26.15 25.88
CA ALA A 814 -29.22 -25.21 26.97
C ALA A 814 -30.50 -25.58 27.75
N SER A 815 -31.56 -25.92 27.02
CA SER A 815 -32.83 -26.37 27.60
C SER A 815 -32.66 -27.69 28.38
N CYS A 816 -31.90 -28.63 27.83
CA CYS A 816 -31.59 -29.91 28.47
C CYS A 816 -30.81 -29.73 29.79
N ILE A 817 -29.77 -28.88 29.79
CA ILE A 817 -28.98 -28.56 30.99
C ILE A 817 -29.89 -27.97 32.06
N LYS A 818 -30.70 -26.95 31.71
CA LYS A 818 -31.57 -26.27 32.69
C LYS A 818 -32.60 -27.21 33.30
N LYS A 819 -33.19 -28.11 32.49
CA LYS A 819 -34.15 -29.10 32.98
C LYS A 819 -33.52 -30.08 33.98
N ARG A 820 -32.26 -30.47 33.79
CA ARG A 820 -31.57 -31.43 34.68
C ARG A 820 -30.88 -30.76 35.87
N TYR A 821 -30.40 -29.53 35.69
CA TYR A 821 -29.67 -28.72 36.67
C TYR A 821 -30.28 -27.32 36.76
N PRO A 822 -31.41 -27.13 37.46
CA PRO A 822 -32.13 -25.86 37.50
C PRO A 822 -31.33 -24.68 38.08
N SER A 823 -30.34 -24.97 38.93
CA SER A 823 -29.42 -24.00 39.53
C SER A 823 -28.33 -23.49 38.58
N VAL A 824 -28.11 -24.18 37.45
CA VAL A 824 -27.14 -23.77 36.43
C VAL A 824 -27.82 -22.80 35.46
N ARG A 825 -27.23 -21.62 35.28
CA ARG A 825 -27.69 -20.63 34.30
C ARG A 825 -27.00 -20.85 32.96
N THR A 826 -27.75 -20.80 31.86
CA THR A 826 -27.26 -21.12 30.52
C THR A 826 -27.47 -19.97 29.55
N GLY A 827 -26.43 -19.60 28.79
CA GLY A 827 -26.50 -18.58 27.73
C GLY A 827 -26.00 -19.13 26.39
N ILE A 828 -26.27 -18.40 25.31
CA ILE A 828 -25.80 -18.74 23.95
C ILE A 828 -25.00 -17.60 23.35
N PHE A 829 -23.85 -17.92 22.77
CA PHE A 829 -22.92 -16.97 22.15
C PHE A 829 -22.61 -17.37 20.70
N GLY A 830 -23.15 -16.61 19.74
CA GLY A 830 -23.07 -16.94 18.31
C GLY A 830 -21.90 -16.27 17.56
N MET A 831 -21.28 -17.03 16.64
CA MET A 831 -20.33 -16.51 15.64
C MET A 831 -21.04 -15.78 14.47
N PRO A 832 -20.33 -14.94 13.70
CA PRO A 832 -20.91 -14.09 12.64
C PRO A 832 -21.75 -14.79 11.59
N TRP A 833 -22.83 -14.10 11.19
CA TRP A 833 -23.74 -14.48 10.12
C TRP A 833 -23.33 -13.78 8.81
N ASN A 834 -22.94 -14.52 7.78
CA ASN A 834 -22.64 -13.96 6.46
C ASN A 834 -23.84 -14.19 5.51
N VAL A 835 -24.48 -13.10 5.06
CA VAL A 835 -25.56 -13.15 4.04
C VAL A 835 -24.99 -12.76 2.66
N GLY A 836 -23.96 -13.45 2.18
CA GLY A 836 -23.38 -13.21 0.84
C GLY A 836 -24.13 -13.96 -0.27
N ARG A 837 -24.10 -13.48 -1.53
CA ARG A 837 -24.83 -14.13 -2.65
C ARG A 837 -24.37 -15.57 -2.96
N GLU A 838 -23.16 -15.95 -2.55
CA GLU A 838 -22.64 -17.32 -2.68
C GLU A 838 -23.35 -18.34 -1.77
N SER A 839 -24.09 -17.91 -0.72
CA SER A 839 -24.89 -18.82 0.11
C SER A 839 -26.15 -19.36 -0.59
N ARG A 840 -26.53 -18.81 -1.75
CA ARG A 840 -27.56 -19.41 -2.62
C ARG A 840 -27.09 -20.70 -3.30
N HIS A 841 -25.78 -20.90 -3.46
CA HIS A 841 -25.24 -22.16 -4.00
C HIS A 841 -25.08 -23.26 -2.94
N THR A 842 -25.28 -22.94 -1.66
CA THR A 842 -25.40 -23.92 -0.59
C THR A 842 -26.84 -24.32 -0.27
N GLU A 843 -27.86 -23.65 -0.81
CA GLU A 843 -29.26 -24.08 -0.63
C GLU A 843 -29.58 -25.40 -1.35
N GLU A 844 -28.89 -25.72 -2.45
CA GLU A 844 -29.06 -27.00 -3.14
C GLU A 844 -28.24 -28.14 -2.51
N ASN A 845 -27.25 -27.83 -1.65
CA ASN A 845 -26.36 -28.81 -1.02
C ASN A 845 -26.24 -28.66 0.51
N CYS A 846 -27.21 -28.04 1.19
CA CYS A 846 -27.38 -28.11 2.64
C CYS A 846 -28.54 -29.07 2.96
N PRO A 847 -28.28 -30.37 3.19
CA PRO A 847 -29.34 -31.36 3.40
C PRO A 847 -30.02 -31.26 4.78
N GLN A 848 -29.69 -30.28 5.62
CA GLN A 848 -29.89 -30.40 7.07
C GLN A 848 -30.95 -29.48 7.69
N GLU A 849 -31.12 -28.26 7.21
CA GLU A 849 -32.20 -27.39 7.74
C GLU A 849 -33.60 -27.91 7.39
N LYS A 850 -33.71 -28.79 6.39
CA LYS A 850 -34.96 -29.48 6.04
C LYS A 850 -35.38 -30.60 7.01
N ARG A 851 -34.59 -30.95 8.05
CA ARG A 851 -34.90 -32.09 8.95
C ARG A 851 -35.15 -31.78 10.43
N LEU A 852 -34.57 -30.73 11.01
CA LEU A 852 -34.98 -30.31 12.36
C LEU A 852 -36.35 -29.61 12.26
N ARG A 853 -37.44 -30.36 12.46
CA ARG A 853 -38.84 -29.87 12.46
C ARG A 853 -39.15 -28.96 13.66
N VAL A 854 -38.26 -28.04 14.04
CA VAL A 854 -38.40 -27.19 15.22
C VAL A 854 -38.13 -25.74 14.84
N ASN A 855 -39.13 -24.88 15.03
CA ASN A 855 -39.01 -23.45 14.81
C ASN A 855 -38.17 -22.82 15.94
N PRO A 856 -36.98 -22.23 15.65
CA PRO A 856 -36.07 -21.72 16.68
C PRO A 856 -36.68 -20.61 17.54
N SER A 857 -37.50 -19.75 16.94
CA SER A 857 -38.20 -18.66 17.63
C SER A 857 -39.27 -19.19 18.60
N LEU A 858 -39.91 -20.32 18.26
CA LEU A 858 -40.87 -20.98 19.13
C LEU A 858 -40.16 -21.63 20.33
N LEU A 859 -39.03 -22.30 20.08
CA LEU A 859 -38.21 -22.95 21.11
C LEU A 859 -37.62 -21.93 22.10
N LEU A 860 -37.17 -20.76 21.61
CA LEU A 860 -36.73 -19.63 22.45
C LEU A 860 -37.86 -19.10 23.34
N LYS A 861 -39.07 -18.94 22.79
CA LYS A 861 -40.26 -18.50 23.55
C LYS A 861 -40.68 -19.54 24.59
N GLU A 862 -40.67 -20.83 24.25
CA GLU A 862 -40.97 -21.93 25.18
C GLU A 862 -39.93 -22.03 26.31
N ASN A 863 -38.63 -21.92 25.98
CA ASN A 863 -37.56 -21.91 26.98
C ASN A 863 -37.70 -20.72 27.94
N ARG A 864 -38.01 -19.51 27.44
CA ARG A 864 -38.29 -18.35 28.32
C ARG A 864 -39.54 -18.54 29.18
N ALA A 865 -40.62 -19.09 28.62
CA ALA A 865 -41.84 -19.38 29.37
C ALA A 865 -41.63 -20.44 30.47
N GLN A 866 -40.63 -21.31 30.31
CA GLN A 866 -40.23 -22.32 31.30
C GLN A 866 -39.19 -21.82 32.32
N GLY A 867 -38.84 -20.52 32.31
CA GLY A 867 -37.88 -19.93 33.26
C GLY A 867 -36.42 -20.32 32.99
N ILE A 868 -36.09 -20.67 31.75
CA ILE A 868 -34.72 -20.94 31.31
C ILE A 868 -34.04 -19.59 31.04
N ASP A 869 -32.92 -19.32 31.71
CA ASP A 869 -32.16 -18.05 31.72
C ASP A 869 -31.47 -17.72 30.38
N THR A 870 -32.05 -18.13 29.25
CA THR A 870 -31.45 -18.09 27.92
C THR A 870 -31.36 -16.67 27.37
N CYS A 871 -30.15 -16.14 27.41
CA CYS A 871 -29.78 -14.87 26.80
C CYS A 871 -28.92 -15.19 25.56
N ALA A 872 -29.40 -14.80 24.38
CA ALA A 872 -28.79 -15.13 23.10
C ALA A 872 -28.17 -13.88 22.48
N TYR A 873 -26.89 -13.98 22.12
CA TYR A 873 -26.04 -12.87 21.69
C TYR A 873 -25.44 -13.19 20.31
N ALA A 874 -25.57 -12.26 19.35
CA ALA A 874 -25.06 -12.43 18.00
C ALA A 874 -24.02 -11.34 17.65
N PHE A 875 -22.93 -11.73 16.98
CA PHE A 875 -22.00 -10.82 16.33
C PHE A 875 -22.36 -10.70 14.84
N HIS A 876 -22.51 -9.49 14.31
CA HIS A 876 -22.89 -9.24 12.92
C HIS A 876 -21.84 -8.37 12.22
N VAL A 877 -21.50 -8.70 10.97
CA VAL A 877 -20.58 -7.95 10.12
C VAL A 877 -21.41 -7.34 8.99
N SER A 878 -21.56 -6.01 8.93
CA SER A 878 -22.33 -5.36 7.85
C SER A 878 -21.63 -4.15 7.25
N ASN A 879 -21.80 -4.03 5.93
CA ASN A 879 -21.61 -2.83 5.13
C ASN A 879 -22.94 -2.13 4.75
N SER A 880 -24.09 -2.61 5.26
CA SER A 880 -25.43 -2.20 4.82
C SER A 880 -26.29 -1.66 5.97
N LYS A 881 -27.12 -0.66 5.65
CA LYS A 881 -28.07 -0.03 6.59
C LYS A 881 -28.95 -1.09 7.27
N PRO A 882 -29.30 -0.92 8.56
CA PRO A 882 -30.07 -1.89 9.37
C PRO A 882 -31.35 -2.43 8.70
N GLU A 883 -31.99 -1.60 7.86
CA GLU A 883 -33.26 -1.87 7.19
C GLU A 883 -33.20 -3.01 6.13
N GLN A 884 -32.02 -3.36 5.61
CA GLN A 884 -31.88 -4.45 4.63
C GLN A 884 -31.74 -5.86 5.24
N VAL A 885 -31.51 -5.95 6.56
CA VAL A 885 -31.41 -7.23 7.29
C VAL A 885 -32.80 -7.83 7.59
N GLU A 886 -33.87 -7.08 7.35
CA GLU A 886 -35.21 -7.40 7.87
C GLU A 886 -35.95 -8.60 7.26
N ASN A 887 -35.71 -9.00 6.01
CA ASN A 887 -36.64 -9.97 5.38
C ASN A 887 -36.30 -11.46 5.61
N ASN A 888 -35.04 -11.83 5.85
CA ASN A 888 -34.67 -13.23 6.08
C ASN A 888 -34.43 -13.58 7.57
N LEU A 889 -34.32 -12.58 8.45
CA LEU A 889 -33.86 -12.76 9.84
C LEU A 889 -34.77 -12.17 10.93
N ARG A 890 -35.84 -11.43 10.58
CA ARG A 890 -36.76 -10.78 11.55
C ARG A 890 -37.22 -11.73 12.67
N ASN A 891 -37.63 -12.96 12.32
CA ASN A 891 -38.18 -13.90 13.31
C ASN A 891 -37.15 -14.38 14.37
N LEU A 892 -35.85 -14.41 14.05
CA LEU A 892 -34.80 -14.85 14.98
C LEU A 892 -34.21 -13.67 15.75
N LEU A 893 -33.98 -12.53 15.09
CA LEU A 893 -33.44 -11.30 15.69
C LEU A 893 -34.38 -10.71 16.75
N ASP A 894 -35.70 -10.75 16.53
CA ASP A 894 -36.72 -10.32 17.51
C ASP A 894 -36.71 -11.16 18.81
N SER A 895 -35.99 -12.29 18.81
CA SER A 895 -35.89 -13.21 19.95
C SER A 895 -34.54 -13.14 20.69
N LEU A 896 -33.51 -12.46 20.14
CA LEU A 896 -32.20 -12.27 20.78
C LEU A 896 -32.24 -11.12 21.81
N GLN A 897 -31.30 -11.07 22.75
CA GLN A 897 -31.26 -10.00 23.77
C GLN A 897 -30.23 -8.91 23.48
N ILE A 898 -29.11 -9.23 22.82
CA ILE A 898 -28.13 -8.24 22.35
C ILE A 898 -27.59 -8.64 20.99
N ILE A 899 -27.43 -7.63 20.12
CA ILE A 899 -26.67 -7.73 18.88
C ILE A 899 -25.41 -6.88 18.99
N TYR A 900 -24.25 -7.49 18.81
CA TYR A 900 -22.97 -6.82 18.63
C TYR A 900 -22.73 -6.58 17.15
N ASN A 901 -22.57 -5.33 16.72
CA ASN A 901 -22.35 -5.00 15.32
C ASN A 901 -20.91 -4.51 15.09
N PHE A 902 -20.27 -5.00 14.03
CA PHE A 902 -18.97 -4.56 13.57
C PHE A 902 -19.06 -4.12 12.10
N SER A 903 -18.53 -2.93 11.80
CA SER A 903 -18.51 -2.39 10.43
C SER A 903 -17.06 -2.32 9.94
N PRO A 904 -16.67 -3.17 8.97
CA PRO A 904 -15.30 -3.17 8.47
C PRO A 904 -14.99 -1.84 7.73
N PRO A 905 -13.71 -1.42 7.66
CA PRO A 905 -13.30 -0.25 6.89
C PRO A 905 -13.71 -0.34 5.41
N CYS A 906 -13.97 0.80 4.78
CA CYS A 906 -14.35 0.86 3.37
C CYS A 906 -13.33 0.14 2.46
N GLY A 907 -13.81 -0.79 1.62
CA GLY A 907 -12.98 -1.56 0.67
C GLY A 907 -12.94 -3.08 0.89
N TRP A 908 -13.62 -3.61 1.92
CA TRP A 908 -13.76 -5.05 2.15
C TRP A 908 -14.90 -5.63 1.29
N GLY A 909 -14.63 -6.64 0.46
CA GLY A 909 -15.67 -7.32 -0.34
C GLY A 909 -16.38 -8.45 0.42
N GLU A 910 -17.48 -9.01 -0.14
CA GLU A 910 -18.27 -10.09 0.49
C GLU A 910 -17.43 -11.31 0.95
N LYS A 911 -16.36 -11.67 0.22
CA LYS A 911 -15.43 -12.75 0.60
C LYS A 911 -14.50 -12.36 1.76
N ASP A 912 -14.25 -11.08 1.94
CA ASP A 912 -13.41 -10.55 3.01
C ASP A 912 -14.19 -10.35 4.31
N GLU A 913 -15.53 -10.24 4.27
CA GLU A 913 -16.39 -10.15 5.47
C GLU A 913 -16.30 -11.40 6.36
N CYS A 914 -16.30 -12.61 5.77
CA CYS A 914 -16.07 -13.89 6.47
C CYS A 914 -14.67 -13.96 7.10
N LYS A 915 -13.66 -13.40 6.42
CA LYS A 915 -12.31 -13.26 6.98
C LYS A 915 -12.27 -12.15 8.03
N GLY A 916 -13.12 -11.14 7.94
CA GLY A 916 -13.24 -9.99 8.85
C GLY A 916 -13.71 -10.36 10.23
N ALA A 917 -14.65 -11.28 10.32
CA ALA A 917 -14.98 -11.95 11.58
C ALA A 917 -13.77 -12.62 12.25
N LYS A 918 -13.05 -13.46 11.49
CA LYS A 918 -11.88 -14.19 12.00
C LYS A 918 -10.75 -13.22 12.38
N ASN A 919 -10.54 -12.19 11.55
CA ASN A 919 -9.55 -11.14 11.75
C ASN A 919 -9.92 -10.24 12.93
N PHE A 920 -11.19 -9.89 13.13
CA PHE A 920 -11.67 -9.08 14.26
C PHE A 920 -11.33 -9.76 15.58
N ILE A 921 -11.66 -11.05 15.71
CA ILE A 921 -11.38 -11.82 16.94
C ILE A 921 -9.87 -11.94 17.19
N GLN A 922 -9.05 -12.05 16.13
CA GLN A 922 -7.59 -12.12 16.24
C GLN A 922 -6.95 -10.76 16.53
N GLN A 923 -7.50 -9.67 15.98
CA GLN A 923 -6.98 -8.31 16.12
C GLN A 923 -7.41 -7.66 17.44
N TYR A 924 -8.57 -8.03 17.96
CA TYR A 924 -9.17 -7.43 19.16
C TYR A 924 -9.58 -8.51 20.19
N PRO A 925 -8.64 -9.34 20.68
CA PRO A 925 -8.94 -10.43 21.61
C PRO A 925 -9.53 -9.93 22.95
N GLU A 926 -9.14 -8.74 23.40
CA GLU A 926 -9.68 -8.12 24.63
C GLU A 926 -11.12 -7.62 24.45
N ILE A 927 -11.48 -7.10 23.26
CA ILE A 927 -12.86 -6.72 22.94
C ILE A 927 -13.75 -7.97 22.88
N PHE A 928 -13.26 -9.06 22.30
CA PHE A 928 -13.97 -10.34 22.27
C PHE A 928 -14.16 -10.93 23.67
N LYS A 929 -13.14 -10.82 24.54
CA LYS A 929 -13.25 -11.18 25.95
C LYS A 929 -14.31 -10.33 26.67
N ARG A 930 -14.32 -9.01 26.43
CA ARG A 930 -15.35 -8.08 26.96
C ARG A 930 -16.77 -8.48 26.54
N MET A 931 -16.97 -8.94 25.30
CA MET A 931 -18.27 -9.48 24.85
C MET A 931 -18.68 -10.72 25.65
N ALA A 932 -17.77 -11.68 25.85
CA ALA A 932 -18.04 -12.87 26.65
C ALA A 932 -18.33 -12.52 28.13
N ASP A 933 -17.58 -11.56 28.69
CA ASP A 933 -17.78 -11.07 30.06
C ASP A 933 -19.17 -10.44 30.24
N CYS A 934 -19.63 -9.63 29.28
CA CYS A 934 -21.00 -9.11 29.29
C CYS A 934 -22.05 -10.23 29.32
N CYS A 935 -21.86 -11.31 28.54
CA CYS A 935 -22.77 -12.45 28.55
C CYS A 935 -22.81 -13.13 29.94
N PHE A 936 -21.66 -13.32 30.58
CA PHE A 936 -21.61 -13.93 31.91
C PHE A 936 -22.13 -13.02 33.03
N ASP A 937 -21.99 -11.70 32.91
CA ASP A 937 -22.51 -10.74 33.89
C ASP A 937 -24.04 -10.63 33.84
N ASP A 938 -24.62 -10.75 32.65
CA ASP A 938 -26.06 -10.92 32.49
C ASP A 938 -26.54 -12.25 33.11
N LEU A 939 -25.83 -13.36 32.88
CA LEU A 939 -26.10 -14.61 33.62
C LEU A 939 -25.95 -14.45 35.14
N LYS A 940 -25.23 -13.45 35.66
CA LYS A 940 -25.19 -13.14 37.11
C LYS A 940 -26.35 -12.26 37.58
N GLY A 941 -27.16 -11.72 36.67
CA GLY A 941 -28.25 -10.79 36.96
C GLY A 941 -27.76 -9.38 37.34
N LYS A 942 -26.57 -8.98 36.90
CA LYS A 942 -25.93 -7.72 37.33
C LYS A 942 -26.30 -6.50 36.49
N SER A 943 -26.85 -6.67 35.28
CA SER A 943 -27.22 -5.56 34.40
C SER A 943 -28.16 -6.03 33.31
N ALA A 944 -29.24 -5.29 33.03
CA ALA A 944 -29.97 -5.40 31.77
C ALA A 944 -29.10 -4.74 30.69
N PRO A 945 -28.57 -5.50 29.73
CA PRO A 945 -27.66 -4.93 28.76
C PRO A 945 -28.44 -4.23 27.62
N PRO A 946 -27.83 -3.27 26.90
CA PRO A 946 -28.50 -2.55 25.83
C PRO A 946 -28.85 -3.48 24.65
N GLU A 947 -29.99 -3.25 24.00
CA GLU A 947 -30.47 -4.05 22.86
C GLU A 947 -29.47 -4.10 21.68
N TYR A 948 -28.58 -3.09 21.60
CA TYR A 948 -27.62 -2.92 20.51
C TYR A 948 -26.27 -2.36 20.99
N ILE A 949 -25.16 -2.96 20.54
CA ILE A 949 -23.78 -2.51 20.86
C ILE A 949 -22.96 -2.36 19.57
N ASP A 950 -22.50 -1.15 19.27
CA ASP A 950 -21.56 -0.85 18.18
C ASP A 950 -20.10 -1.09 18.65
N LEU A 951 -19.47 -2.11 18.10
CA LEU A 951 -18.10 -2.49 18.47
C LEU A 951 -17.05 -1.52 17.92
N ASN A 952 -17.36 -0.73 16.89
CA ASN A 952 -16.41 0.27 16.39
C ASN A 952 -16.13 1.35 17.44
N ALA A 953 -17.14 1.71 18.24
CA ALA A 953 -16.96 2.64 19.35
C ALA A 953 -15.99 2.08 20.40
N TRP A 954 -16.11 0.80 20.76
CA TRP A 954 -15.17 0.15 21.69
C TRP A 954 -13.75 0.07 21.15
N ILE A 955 -13.59 -0.15 19.84
CA ILE A 955 -12.27 -0.13 19.18
C ILE A 955 -11.63 1.27 19.24
N MET A 956 -12.44 2.33 19.12
CA MET A 956 -11.96 3.72 19.16
C MET A 956 -11.65 4.20 20.59
N GLU A 957 -12.30 3.64 21.60
CA GLU A 957 -11.99 3.92 23.02
C GLU A 957 -10.71 3.21 23.51
N ASP A 958 -10.38 2.05 22.94
CA ASP A 958 -9.20 1.23 23.31
C ASP A 958 -7.90 1.67 22.58
N ARG A 959 -8.01 2.59 21.62
CA ARG A 959 -6.89 3.21 20.87
C ARG A 959 -6.55 4.59 21.40
#